data_AF-A0A1G7M9R1-F1
#
_entry.id   AF-A0A1G7M9R1-F1
#
_cell.length_a   1.000
_cell.length_b   1.000
_cell.length_c   1.000
_cell.angle_alpha   90.00
_cell.angle_beta   90.00
_cell.angle_gamma   90.00
#
_symmetry.space_group_name_H-M   'P 1'
#
loop_
_entity.id
_entity.type
_entity.pdbx_description
1 polymer ?
#
loop_
_entity_poly.entity_id
_entity_poly.type
_entity_poly.pdbx_seq_one_letter_code
_entity_poly.pdbx_strand_id
1 'polypeptide(L)'
;MKLKIFASLTLAIALTPFTHAQDTRYVPHASYTQLAIPGPACLTMNQPWEDVWNPCAEADHKDWLQDLRHWRDERRIRVGYDGSRYARPSAQWTQSSYMQAQMMVEDRYFYDPVKRQYTVDRYLDDLEKRFGGIDAVLVWPTYPNIGLDDRNTIDMVRSLPGGIPAVKKMVAEFHQRGVRVMFPMMLWDQGTRALERSWPDELAALMKEIGADGINGDTQDGVPLAFTLAADKINNPLVFQPEGLPSDEALAWNLMTWGQYTFPFAPTVDRYKWLETRHMVNISDRWNRSKTDDLQFAFFNGVGWESWENIWGIWNGITPRDGEATRRVATLSRLYTRFLVSPEWEPHYPSRRHGVFTSRWPLAEGTFWSIVNRNEYESKGVQLRVPYRDGARYFDAYHGVELTPQRDGDGVLLSFPIEARGFGAVLMTHAAPDARLQANLARMKAMTARPLADFSAEWKPLPQTLTPVVPTRLTSSAPEGMVEIPAGKFDFTLRGLAIEGGNTAGVDVQYPWEDSARRFHQHDMDIKRFFIDRYPVSNAQFKAFIDATSYRPADDANFLKHWKNGSYPAGWANKPVTWVSLEDARAYAAWAGKRLPREWEWQYAATGSDGRVYPWGNDWRADLVPQQASGRLVAAPADVDAHPGGASPFGVQDLVGNVWQWTDEYSDEHTRFAILRGGSSYRPQGAMWYFPQAYRNDQHGKLLLMAPGRDRAATLGFRCVTDAE
;
A
#
# COMPACT_ATOMS: atom_id res chain seq x y z
N MET A 1 68.81 -50.82 -7.59
CA MET A 1 67.98 -49.82 -6.88
C MET A 1 67.45 -48.85 -7.92
N LYS A 2 66.14 -48.88 -8.22
CA LYS A 2 65.55 -48.26 -9.42
C LYS A 2 65.42 -46.74 -9.28
N LEU A 3 65.87 -46.07 -10.34
CA LEU A 3 65.52 -44.73 -10.83
C LEU A 3 64.03 -44.37 -10.64
N LYS A 4 63.74 -43.07 -10.41
CA LYS A 4 62.92 -42.28 -11.35
C LYS A 4 63.05 -40.77 -11.11
N ILE A 5 63.60 -40.15 -12.15
CA ILE A 5 63.52 -38.74 -12.53
C ILE A 5 62.05 -38.40 -12.84
N PHE A 6 61.57 -37.24 -12.41
CA PHE A 6 60.43 -36.59 -13.06
C PHE A 6 60.80 -35.17 -13.43
N ALA A 7 60.76 -34.94 -14.75
CA ALA A 7 61.00 -33.68 -15.42
C ALA A 7 59.71 -32.84 -15.44
N SER A 8 59.93 -31.53 -15.39
CA SER A 8 59.28 -30.46 -16.16
C SER A 8 57.83 -30.67 -16.62
N LEU A 9 56.92 -29.86 -16.06
CA LEU A 9 55.84 -29.27 -16.83
C LEU A 9 55.59 -27.85 -16.32
N THR A 10 56.29 -26.88 -16.93
CA THR A 10 56.00 -25.46 -16.81
C THR A 10 54.70 -25.20 -17.56
N LEU A 11 53.56 -25.29 -16.88
CA LEU A 11 52.29 -24.84 -17.44
C LEU A 11 52.29 -23.31 -17.35
N ALA A 12 52.63 -22.66 -18.46
CA ALA A 12 52.33 -21.25 -18.66
C ALA A 12 50.80 -21.10 -18.68
N ILE A 13 50.20 -20.95 -17.50
CA ILE A 13 48.86 -20.37 -17.38
C ILE A 13 49.05 -18.94 -17.86
N ALA A 14 48.72 -18.69 -19.13
CA ALA A 14 48.36 -17.36 -19.56
C ALA A 14 47.22 -16.94 -18.62
N LEU A 15 47.57 -16.10 -17.63
CA LEU A 15 46.63 -15.21 -16.98
C LEU A 15 46.04 -14.37 -18.10
N THR A 16 45.00 -14.90 -18.75
CA THR A 16 43.94 -14.04 -19.23
C THR A 16 43.55 -13.25 -17.98
N PRO A 17 43.70 -11.91 -17.97
CA PRO A 17 43.07 -11.18 -16.90
C PRO A 17 41.61 -11.62 -16.98
N PHE A 18 41.11 -12.25 -15.93
CA PHE A 18 39.68 -12.28 -15.72
C PHE A 18 39.29 -10.82 -15.91
N THR A 19 38.62 -10.52 -17.03
CA THR A 19 38.00 -9.23 -17.24
C THR A 19 36.87 -9.21 -16.24
N HIS A 20 37.24 -8.94 -14.98
CA HIS A 20 36.31 -8.46 -14.00
C HIS A 20 35.60 -7.31 -14.68
N ALA A 21 34.27 -7.38 -14.67
CA ALA A 21 33.46 -6.22 -14.95
C ALA A 21 34.11 -5.02 -14.28
N GLN A 22 34.41 -3.97 -15.03
CA GLN A 22 34.87 -2.74 -14.43
C GLN A 22 33.65 -2.13 -13.75
N ASP A 23 33.40 -2.56 -12.51
CA ASP A 23 32.32 -2.03 -11.71
C ASP A 23 32.52 -0.52 -11.57
N THR A 24 31.43 0.24 -11.70
CA THR A 24 31.46 1.69 -11.48
C THR A 24 32.06 1.98 -10.11
N ARG A 25 32.78 3.10 -9.98
CA ARG A 25 33.25 3.58 -8.67
C ARG A 25 32.08 3.98 -7.74
N TYR A 26 30.87 4.06 -8.28
CA TYR A 26 29.64 4.48 -7.63
C TYR A 26 28.60 3.35 -7.68
N VAL A 27 28.98 2.19 -7.16
CA VAL A 27 28.15 0.97 -7.14
C VAL A 27 26.78 1.30 -6.53
N PRO A 28 25.65 0.98 -7.21
CA PRO A 28 24.34 1.12 -6.60
C PRO A 28 24.28 0.32 -5.30
N HIS A 29 23.93 0.97 -4.19
CA HIS A 29 23.78 0.29 -2.91
C HIS A 29 22.36 -0.26 -2.77
N ALA A 30 22.26 -1.52 -2.35
CA ALA A 30 21.00 -2.19 -2.11
C ALA A 30 20.49 -1.92 -0.68
N SER A 31 19.29 -1.38 -0.56
CA SER A 31 18.39 -1.72 0.56
C SER A 31 17.42 -2.82 0.09
N TYR A 32 16.56 -3.32 0.98
CA TYR A 32 15.58 -4.39 0.65
C TYR A 32 14.69 -4.06 -0.57
N THR A 33 14.47 -2.78 -0.88
CA THR A 33 13.63 -2.29 -2.00
C THR A 33 14.26 -1.15 -2.81
N GLN A 34 15.48 -0.73 -2.49
CA GLN A 34 16.11 0.45 -3.11
C GLN A 34 17.42 0.05 -3.78
N LEU A 35 17.58 0.38 -5.06
CA LEU A 35 18.89 0.47 -5.69
C LEU A 35 19.08 1.89 -6.17
N ALA A 36 19.88 2.66 -5.43
CA ALA A 36 20.17 4.04 -5.76
C ALA A 36 21.68 4.26 -5.93
N ILE A 37 22.03 5.08 -6.91
CA ILE A 37 23.40 5.45 -7.24
C ILE A 37 23.74 6.70 -6.41
N PRO A 38 24.82 6.68 -5.61
CA PRO A 38 25.24 7.86 -4.87
C PRO A 38 25.70 8.98 -5.82
N GLY A 39 25.42 10.22 -5.44
CA GLY A 39 26.00 11.38 -6.11
C GLY A 39 27.52 11.47 -5.94
N PRO A 40 28.18 12.45 -6.58
CA PRO A 40 29.59 12.74 -6.35
C PRO A 40 29.91 12.84 -4.85
N ALA A 41 31.03 12.25 -4.40
CA ALA A 41 31.37 12.17 -2.98
C ALA A 41 31.46 13.53 -2.26
N CYS A 42 31.81 14.60 -2.99
CA CYS A 42 31.85 15.97 -2.51
C CYS A 42 30.46 16.56 -2.16
N LEU A 43 29.36 15.92 -2.59
CA LEU A 43 27.98 16.31 -2.21
C LEU A 43 27.52 15.65 -0.92
N THR A 44 28.21 14.61 -0.45
CA THR A 44 27.85 13.91 0.78
C THR A 44 28.07 14.82 1.98
N MET A 45 27.10 14.88 2.88
CA MET A 45 27.30 15.55 4.16
C MET A 45 28.18 14.68 5.06
N ASN A 46 29.37 15.19 5.35
CA ASN A 46 30.29 14.58 6.29
C ASN A 46 29.81 14.79 7.72
N GLN A 47 30.17 13.86 8.61
CA GLN A 47 29.84 13.96 10.02
C GLN A 47 30.57 15.15 10.66
N PRO A 48 30.04 15.75 11.75
CA PRO A 48 30.66 16.92 12.38
C PRO A 48 32.14 16.75 12.80
N TRP A 49 32.61 15.50 12.95
CA TRP A 49 33.98 15.14 13.32
C TRP A 49 34.88 14.79 12.12
N GLU A 50 34.37 14.87 10.89
CA GLU A 50 35.13 14.63 9.66
C GLU A 50 35.63 15.99 9.10
N ASP A 51 36.93 16.25 9.25
CA ASP A 51 37.58 17.58 9.05
C ASP A 51 37.71 18.06 7.59
N VAL A 52 37.05 17.42 6.62
CA VAL A 52 37.25 17.72 5.19
C VAL A 52 35.92 18.02 4.51
N TRP A 53 35.59 19.29 4.33
CA TRP A 53 34.56 19.72 3.37
C TRP A 53 35.24 20.31 2.13
N ASN A 54 35.22 19.56 1.02
CA ASN A 54 35.70 20.04 -0.27
C ASN A 54 34.49 20.41 -1.15
N PRO A 55 34.37 21.66 -1.62
CA PRO A 55 33.29 22.03 -2.54
C PRO A 55 33.43 21.24 -3.84
N CYS A 56 32.31 20.72 -4.38
CA CYS A 56 32.34 20.05 -5.67
C CYS A 56 32.80 20.99 -6.79
N ALA A 57 33.85 20.61 -7.51
CA ALA A 57 34.24 21.25 -8.75
C ALA A 57 33.40 20.72 -9.92
N GLU A 58 33.31 21.49 -11.01
CA GLU A 58 32.69 21.01 -12.26
C GLU A 58 33.37 19.75 -12.81
N ALA A 59 34.67 19.57 -12.53
CA ALA A 59 35.43 18.39 -12.94
C ALA A 59 34.92 17.11 -12.23
N ASP A 60 34.60 17.21 -10.94
CA ASP A 60 34.09 16.06 -10.16
C ASP A 60 32.77 15.53 -10.74
N HIS A 61 31.87 16.45 -11.14
CA HIS A 61 30.61 16.09 -11.81
C HIS A 61 30.86 15.43 -13.17
N LYS A 62 31.75 15.99 -13.98
CA LYS A 62 32.08 15.45 -15.31
C LYS A 62 32.67 14.04 -15.22
N ASP A 63 33.61 13.82 -14.30
CA ASP A 63 34.25 12.53 -14.09
C ASP A 63 33.25 11.48 -13.57
N TRP A 64 32.40 11.86 -12.62
CA TRP A 64 31.32 11.00 -12.11
C TRP A 64 30.31 10.63 -13.21
N LEU A 65 29.86 11.60 -13.99
CA LEU A 65 28.89 11.37 -15.05
C LEU A 65 29.45 10.50 -16.18
N GLN A 66 30.74 10.68 -16.52
CA GLN A 66 31.41 9.85 -17.52
C GLN A 66 31.51 8.39 -17.07
N ASP A 67 31.86 8.15 -15.80
CA ASP A 67 31.90 6.80 -15.19
C ASP A 67 30.53 6.13 -15.27
N LEU A 68 29.46 6.83 -14.88
CA LEU A 68 28.09 6.30 -14.91
C LEU A 68 27.54 6.06 -16.32
N ARG A 69 27.88 6.90 -17.30
CA ARG A 69 27.49 6.69 -18.70
C ARG A 69 28.16 5.45 -19.27
N HIS A 70 29.46 5.29 -19.02
CA HIS A 70 30.18 4.09 -19.40
C HIS A 70 29.55 2.83 -18.77
N TRP A 71 29.26 2.87 -17.47
CA TRP A 71 28.60 1.79 -16.75
C TRP A 71 27.22 1.44 -17.35
N ARG A 72 26.38 2.45 -17.63
CA ARG A 72 25.06 2.26 -18.25
C ARG A 72 25.17 1.53 -19.59
N ASP A 73 26.04 2.01 -20.46
CA ASP A 73 26.17 1.50 -21.83
C ASP A 73 26.70 0.06 -21.82
N GLU A 74 27.73 -0.20 -21.01
CA GLU A 74 28.27 -1.54 -20.78
C GLU A 74 27.20 -2.50 -20.25
N ARG A 75 26.44 -2.06 -19.24
CA ARG A 75 25.42 -2.90 -18.60
C ARG A 75 24.31 -3.29 -19.57
N ARG A 76 23.81 -2.34 -20.36
CA ARG A 76 22.80 -2.58 -21.38
C ARG A 76 23.28 -3.54 -22.47
N ILE A 77 24.55 -3.44 -22.87
CA ILE A 77 25.17 -4.38 -23.81
C ILE A 77 25.25 -5.78 -23.21
N ARG A 78 25.73 -5.92 -21.96
CA ARG A 78 25.89 -7.23 -21.31
C ARG A 78 24.59 -8.00 -21.16
N VAL A 79 23.49 -7.33 -20.82
CA VAL A 79 22.19 -7.99 -20.64
C VAL A 79 21.43 -8.18 -21.96
N GLY A 80 21.98 -7.73 -23.09
CA GLY A 80 21.29 -7.76 -24.38
C GLY A 80 20.00 -6.96 -24.37
N TYR A 81 20.03 -5.78 -23.74
CA TYR A 81 18.84 -4.98 -23.46
C TYR A 81 18.03 -4.67 -24.73
N ASP A 82 16.75 -5.06 -24.74
CA ASP A 82 15.76 -4.67 -25.76
C ASP A 82 14.68 -3.77 -25.15
N GLY A 83 14.70 -2.50 -25.54
CA GLY A 83 13.72 -1.49 -25.11
C GLY A 83 12.49 -1.37 -26.01
N SER A 84 12.25 -2.31 -26.94
CA SER A 84 11.14 -2.27 -27.90
C SER A 84 9.77 -2.20 -27.24
N ARG A 85 9.60 -2.80 -26.06
CA ARG A 85 8.34 -2.80 -25.30
C ARG A 85 7.95 -1.41 -24.80
N TYR A 86 8.90 -0.56 -24.45
CA TYR A 86 8.64 0.85 -24.08
C TYR A 86 8.10 1.68 -25.25
N ALA A 87 8.38 1.28 -26.50
CA ALA A 87 7.92 2.00 -27.68
C ALA A 87 6.47 1.64 -28.07
N ARG A 88 5.89 0.57 -27.51
CA ARG A 88 4.54 0.12 -27.84
C ARG A 88 3.50 1.18 -27.45
N PRO A 89 2.54 1.53 -28.33
CA PRO A 89 1.50 2.50 -28.00
C PRO A 89 0.74 2.19 -26.71
N SER A 90 0.47 0.90 -26.45
CA SER A 90 -0.23 0.44 -25.23
C SER A 90 0.56 0.66 -23.93
N ALA A 91 1.87 0.90 -24.00
CA ALA A 91 2.74 1.10 -22.85
C ALA A 91 3.28 2.53 -22.72
N GLN A 92 3.01 3.43 -23.69
CA GLN A 92 3.55 4.79 -23.63
C GLN A 92 3.07 5.60 -22.43
N TRP A 93 1.90 5.26 -21.88
CA TRP A 93 1.36 5.94 -20.70
C TRP A 93 2.26 5.84 -19.47
N THR A 94 3.07 4.77 -19.36
CA THR A 94 3.93 4.55 -18.19
C THR A 94 4.96 5.66 -18.06
N GLN A 95 5.43 6.20 -19.18
CA GLN A 95 6.43 7.26 -19.27
C GLN A 95 5.95 8.61 -18.70
N SER A 96 4.64 8.74 -18.49
CA SER A 96 3.97 9.93 -17.94
C SER A 96 3.17 9.65 -16.66
N SER A 97 3.32 8.47 -16.05
CA SER A 97 2.59 8.09 -14.84
C SER A 97 3.29 8.57 -13.57
N TYR A 98 3.22 9.87 -13.27
CA TYR A 98 3.98 10.48 -12.16
C TYR A 98 3.29 10.39 -10.81
N MET A 99 1.97 10.35 -10.78
CA MET A 99 1.19 10.25 -9.55
C MET A 99 0.34 9.00 -9.59
N GLN A 100 0.66 8.02 -8.74
CA GLN A 100 -0.10 6.78 -8.60
C GLN A 100 -0.72 6.73 -7.20
N ALA A 101 -2.00 6.39 -7.07
CA ALA A 101 -2.59 6.13 -5.76
C ALA A 101 -2.66 4.63 -5.48
N GLN A 102 -2.18 4.18 -4.32
CA GLN A 102 -2.51 2.87 -3.78
C GLN A 102 -3.82 2.98 -2.98
N MET A 103 -4.89 2.41 -3.53
CA MET A 103 -6.24 2.56 -3.03
C MET A 103 -6.73 1.25 -2.43
N MET A 104 -6.98 1.27 -1.12
CA MET A 104 -7.72 0.20 -0.44
C MET A 104 -9.17 0.22 -0.90
N VAL A 105 -9.71 -0.92 -1.31
CA VAL A 105 -11.10 -0.99 -1.80
C VAL A 105 -12.13 -0.67 -0.71
N GLU A 106 -11.73 -0.74 0.56
CA GLU A 106 -12.54 -0.37 1.72
C GLU A 106 -12.67 1.15 1.93
N ASP A 107 -12.03 1.97 1.07
CA ASP A 107 -12.17 3.42 1.15
C ASP A 107 -13.62 3.88 0.84
N ARG A 108 -14.23 4.58 1.78
CA ARG A 108 -15.62 5.08 1.73
C ARG A 108 -15.85 6.21 0.72
N TYR A 109 -14.78 6.81 0.19
CA TYR A 109 -14.86 7.69 -0.97
C TYR A 109 -14.89 6.92 -2.28
N PHE A 110 -14.35 5.70 -2.29
CA PHE A 110 -14.35 4.82 -3.45
C PHE A 110 -15.59 3.94 -3.56
N TYR A 111 -16.13 3.46 -2.44
CA TYR A 111 -17.36 2.68 -2.41
C TYR A 111 -18.35 3.22 -1.37
N ASP A 112 -19.60 3.44 -1.77
CA ASP A 112 -20.68 3.85 -0.88
C ASP A 112 -21.41 2.58 -0.38
N PRO A 113 -21.25 2.16 0.88
CA PRO A 113 -21.86 0.93 1.39
C PRO A 113 -23.39 1.06 1.59
N VAL A 114 -23.93 2.28 1.66
CA VAL A 114 -25.37 2.53 1.80
C VAL A 114 -26.05 2.42 0.44
N LYS A 115 -25.48 3.07 -0.58
CA LYS A 115 -25.99 3.01 -1.96
C LYS A 115 -25.55 1.74 -2.70
N ARG A 116 -24.54 1.05 -2.20
CA ARG A 116 -23.94 -0.17 -2.76
C ARG A 116 -23.41 0.03 -4.18
N GLN A 117 -22.60 1.06 -4.35
CA GLN A 117 -22.05 1.44 -5.64
C GLN A 117 -20.62 1.97 -5.52
N TYR A 118 -19.83 1.74 -6.56
CA TYR A 118 -18.57 2.45 -6.75
C TYR A 118 -18.82 3.94 -7.01
N THR A 119 -17.95 4.78 -6.46
CA THR A 119 -18.01 6.24 -6.57
C THR A 119 -16.68 6.78 -7.09
N VAL A 120 -16.27 6.28 -8.26
CA VAL A 120 -14.98 6.64 -8.91
C VAL A 120 -14.82 8.16 -9.05
N ASP A 121 -15.85 8.87 -9.52
CA ASP A 121 -15.77 10.33 -9.65
C ASP A 121 -15.58 11.02 -8.31
N ARG A 122 -16.28 10.59 -7.24
CA ARG A 122 -16.10 11.16 -5.90
C ARG A 122 -14.66 10.98 -5.41
N TYR A 123 -14.10 9.80 -5.62
CA TYR A 123 -12.72 9.50 -5.25
C TYR A 123 -11.74 10.38 -6.03
N LEU A 124 -11.87 10.44 -7.36
CA LEU A 124 -10.96 11.22 -8.20
C LEU A 124 -11.10 12.73 -8.00
N ASP A 125 -12.31 13.25 -7.78
CA ASP A 125 -12.54 14.67 -7.52
C ASP A 125 -11.91 15.10 -6.19
N ASP A 126 -11.90 14.22 -5.17
CA ASP A 126 -11.17 14.46 -3.93
C ASP A 126 -9.65 14.55 -4.17
N LEU A 127 -9.06 13.58 -4.86
CA LEU A 127 -7.61 13.60 -5.16
C LEU A 127 -7.22 14.79 -6.04
N GLU A 128 -8.05 15.14 -7.02
CA GLU A 128 -7.86 16.32 -7.86
C GLU A 128 -7.86 17.60 -7.04
N LYS A 129 -8.78 17.72 -6.09
CA LYS A 129 -8.87 18.85 -5.18
C LYS A 129 -7.67 18.92 -4.23
N ARG A 130 -7.35 17.83 -3.53
CA ARG A 130 -6.32 17.82 -2.48
C ARG A 130 -4.91 17.91 -3.03
N PHE A 131 -4.58 17.14 -4.06
CA PHE A 131 -3.19 17.06 -4.54
C PHE A 131 -2.99 16.96 -6.06
N GLY A 132 -4.02 17.27 -6.86
CA GLY A 132 -3.87 17.54 -8.30
C GLY A 132 -4.04 16.34 -9.22
N GLY A 133 -4.72 15.30 -8.72
CA GLY A 133 -5.16 14.15 -9.50
C GLY A 133 -4.04 13.15 -9.78
N ILE A 134 -4.44 11.97 -10.21
CA ILE A 134 -3.57 10.81 -10.41
C ILE A 134 -3.55 10.38 -11.88
N ASP A 135 -2.46 9.75 -12.29
CA ASP A 135 -2.28 9.18 -13.62
C ASP A 135 -2.61 7.68 -13.64
N ALA A 136 -2.42 7.00 -12.50
CA ALA A 136 -2.75 5.60 -12.30
C ALA A 136 -3.28 5.32 -10.88
N VAL A 137 -4.04 4.24 -10.72
CA VAL A 137 -4.51 3.74 -9.44
C VAL A 137 -4.20 2.24 -9.32
N LEU A 138 -3.61 1.86 -8.19
CA LEU A 138 -3.50 0.46 -7.75
C LEU A 138 -4.70 0.13 -6.87
N VAL A 139 -5.63 -0.65 -7.39
CA VAL A 139 -6.84 -1.09 -6.68
C VAL A 139 -6.50 -2.32 -5.84
N TRP A 140 -6.56 -2.22 -4.52
CA TRP A 140 -6.08 -3.24 -3.59
C TRP A 140 -7.20 -3.96 -2.82
N PRO A 141 -7.61 -5.19 -3.24
CA PRO A 141 -8.77 -5.88 -2.66
C PRO A 141 -8.47 -6.97 -1.62
N THR A 142 -7.20 -7.36 -1.43
CA THR A 142 -6.88 -8.68 -0.87
C THR A 142 -6.39 -8.64 0.58
N TYR A 143 -5.18 -8.16 0.82
CA TYR A 143 -4.61 -7.99 2.16
C TYR A 143 -5.13 -6.65 2.75
N PRO A 144 -5.48 -6.54 4.04
CA PRO A 144 -5.23 -7.48 5.15
C PRO A 144 -6.29 -8.56 5.37
N ASN A 145 -7.36 -8.62 4.56
CA ASN A 145 -8.48 -9.53 4.84
C ASN A 145 -8.26 -10.98 4.36
N ILE A 146 -7.26 -11.24 3.53
CA ILE A 146 -6.93 -12.59 3.05
C ILE A 146 -6.61 -13.53 4.23
N GLY A 147 -6.94 -14.82 4.09
CA GLY A 147 -6.67 -15.84 5.10
C GLY A 147 -7.77 -16.04 6.15
N LEU A 148 -8.83 -15.22 6.14
CA LEU A 148 -10.08 -15.52 6.84
C LEU A 148 -10.86 -16.68 6.23
N ASP A 149 -10.60 -17.01 4.97
CA ASP A 149 -11.07 -18.24 4.33
C ASP A 149 -10.09 -18.65 3.22
N ASP A 150 -10.50 -19.61 2.38
CA ASP A 150 -9.67 -20.16 1.32
C ASP A 150 -9.73 -19.37 0.00
N ARG A 151 -10.39 -18.20 -0.04
CA ARG A 151 -10.34 -17.32 -1.23
C ARG A 151 -8.91 -16.83 -1.43
N ASN A 152 -8.38 -17.08 -2.62
CA ASN A 152 -7.09 -16.54 -3.05
C ASN A 152 -7.23 -15.11 -3.58
N THR A 153 -6.11 -14.51 -3.97
CA THR A 153 -6.06 -13.15 -4.55
C THR A 153 -7.03 -12.94 -5.74
N ILE A 154 -7.22 -13.94 -6.60
CA ILE A 154 -8.15 -13.88 -7.74
C ILE A 154 -9.61 -13.89 -7.26
N ASP A 155 -9.93 -14.75 -6.30
CA ASP A 155 -11.25 -14.81 -5.69
C ASP A 155 -11.63 -13.51 -4.97
N MET A 156 -10.65 -12.82 -4.38
CA MET A 156 -10.86 -11.53 -3.71
C MET A 156 -11.28 -10.44 -4.72
N VAL A 157 -10.66 -10.39 -5.91
CA VAL A 157 -11.12 -9.52 -7.00
C VAL A 157 -12.52 -9.89 -7.46
N ARG A 158 -12.79 -11.20 -7.67
CA ARG A 158 -14.12 -11.68 -8.09
C ARG A 158 -15.22 -11.44 -7.05
N SER A 159 -14.85 -11.34 -5.77
CA SER A 159 -15.76 -11.09 -4.65
C SER A 159 -16.05 -9.59 -4.42
N LEU A 160 -15.45 -8.69 -5.21
CA LEU A 160 -15.78 -7.29 -5.13
C LEU A 160 -17.27 -7.03 -5.44
N PRO A 161 -17.90 -5.99 -4.83
CA PRO A 161 -19.35 -5.81 -4.89
C PRO A 161 -19.90 -5.69 -6.32
N GLY A 162 -20.97 -6.44 -6.60
CA GLY A 162 -21.55 -6.54 -7.95
C GLY A 162 -20.77 -7.45 -8.92
N GLY A 163 -19.70 -8.10 -8.46
CA GLY A 163 -18.92 -9.05 -9.22
C GLY A 163 -18.19 -8.45 -10.42
N ILE A 164 -17.70 -9.31 -11.32
CA ILE A 164 -16.94 -8.91 -12.52
C ILE A 164 -17.63 -7.81 -13.35
N PRO A 165 -18.95 -7.83 -13.61
CA PRO A 165 -19.58 -6.76 -14.38
C PRO A 165 -19.42 -5.37 -13.76
N ALA A 166 -19.55 -5.27 -12.44
CA ALA A 166 -19.40 -4.01 -11.72
C ALA A 166 -17.93 -3.58 -11.62
N VAL A 167 -17.00 -4.52 -11.41
CA VAL A 167 -15.54 -4.25 -11.44
C VAL A 167 -15.12 -3.71 -12.81
N LYS A 168 -15.58 -4.34 -13.90
CA LYS A 168 -15.31 -3.87 -15.27
C LYS A 168 -15.85 -2.46 -15.52
N LYS A 169 -17.05 -2.17 -15.02
CA LYS A 169 -17.64 -0.83 -15.09
C LYS A 169 -16.78 0.20 -14.33
N MET A 170 -16.36 -0.14 -13.10
CA MET A 170 -15.49 0.71 -12.28
C MET A 170 -14.16 1.02 -12.99
N VAL A 171 -13.52 0.02 -13.61
CA VAL A 171 -12.29 0.23 -14.40
C VAL A 171 -12.54 1.18 -15.57
N ALA A 172 -13.66 1.01 -16.28
CA ALA A 172 -14.03 1.90 -17.38
C ALA A 172 -14.33 3.34 -16.93
N GLU A 173 -14.86 3.54 -15.72
CA GLU A 173 -15.08 4.87 -15.12
C GLU A 173 -13.74 5.59 -14.84
N PHE A 174 -12.71 4.87 -14.34
CA PHE A 174 -11.36 5.42 -14.22
C PHE A 174 -10.79 5.83 -15.59
N HIS A 175 -10.96 4.98 -16.61
CA HIS A 175 -10.49 5.27 -17.97
C HIS A 175 -11.17 6.51 -18.59
N GLN A 176 -12.44 6.77 -18.29
CA GLN A 176 -13.14 7.98 -18.74
C GLN A 176 -12.51 9.26 -18.20
N ARG A 177 -11.84 9.17 -17.03
CA ARG A 177 -11.08 10.25 -16.41
C ARG A 177 -9.60 10.23 -16.77
N GLY A 178 -9.18 9.33 -17.68
CA GLY A 178 -7.80 9.21 -18.13
C GLY A 178 -6.85 8.50 -17.15
N VAL A 179 -7.39 7.85 -16.11
CA VAL A 179 -6.61 7.17 -15.07
C VAL A 179 -6.42 5.70 -15.43
N ARG A 180 -5.19 5.20 -15.37
CA ARG A 180 -4.85 3.79 -15.61
C ARG A 180 -5.11 2.94 -14.36
N VAL A 181 -5.51 1.70 -14.54
CA VAL A 181 -5.91 0.82 -13.43
C VAL A 181 -5.01 -0.40 -13.35
N MET A 182 -4.44 -0.62 -12.17
CA MET A 182 -3.59 -1.75 -11.84
C MET A 182 -4.18 -2.55 -10.67
N PHE A 183 -3.91 -3.84 -10.63
CA PHE A 183 -4.25 -4.72 -9.51
C PHE A 183 -3.00 -5.40 -8.95
N PRO A 184 -2.98 -5.74 -7.65
CA PRO A 184 -1.84 -6.41 -7.06
C PRO A 184 -1.82 -7.90 -7.42
N MET A 185 -0.63 -8.48 -7.44
CA MET A 185 -0.39 -9.91 -7.50
C MET A 185 0.52 -10.33 -6.35
N MET A 186 0.09 -11.34 -5.59
CA MET A 186 0.77 -11.83 -4.41
C MET A 186 1.25 -13.25 -4.68
N LEU A 187 2.41 -13.41 -5.33
CA LEU A 187 2.93 -14.76 -5.64
C LEU A 187 3.31 -15.57 -4.39
N TRP A 188 3.53 -14.89 -3.27
CA TRP A 188 3.67 -15.52 -1.96
C TRP A 188 2.36 -16.14 -1.45
N ASP A 189 1.22 -15.88 -2.10
CA ASP A 189 -0.06 -16.56 -1.83
C ASP A 189 -0.01 -18.02 -2.27
N GLN A 190 0.53 -18.85 -1.39
CA GLN A 190 0.61 -20.30 -1.53
C GLN A 190 -0.22 -21.02 -0.46
N GLY A 191 -0.89 -20.26 0.41
CA GLY A 191 -1.63 -20.76 1.57
C GLY A 191 -3.13 -20.93 1.35
N THR A 192 -3.73 -20.21 0.39
CA THR A 192 -5.16 -20.27 0.05
C THR A 192 -5.44 -21.27 -1.09
N ARG A 193 -6.69 -21.33 -1.58
CA ARG A 193 -7.10 -22.26 -2.64
C ARG A 193 -6.25 -22.08 -3.89
N ALA A 194 -5.72 -23.18 -4.40
CA ALA A 194 -4.91 -23.18 -5.62
C ALA A 194 -5.71 -22.70 -6.85
N LEU A 195 -5.03 -22.03 -7.77
CA LEU A 195 -5.60 -21.66 -9.06
C LEU A 195 -5.81 -22.90 -9.95
N GLU A 196 -6.85 -22.86 -10.79
CA GLU A 196 -7.12 -23.91 -11.77
C GLU A 196 -6.15 -23.86 -12.97
N ARG A 197 -5.67 -22.67 -13.30
CA ARG A 197 -4.70 -22.41 -14.38
C ARG A 197 -3.36 -21.96 -13.81
N SER A 198 -2.36 -21.86 -14.68
CA SER A 198 -1.10 -21.22 -14.32
C SER A 198 -1.34 -19.77 -13.90
N TRP A 199 -0.53 -19.25 -12.96
CA TRP A 199 -0.59 -17.85 -12.54
C TRP A 199 -0.55 -16.86 -13.72
N PRO A 200 0.39 -16.98 -14.69
CA PRO A 200 0.41 -16.12 -15.88
C PRO A 200 -0.90 -16.13 -16.68
N ASP A 201 -1.48 -17.32 -16.91
CA ASP A 201 -2.68 -17.44 -17.74
C ASP A 201 -3.94 -16.95 -17.03
N GLU A 202 -4.10 -17.25 -15.73
CA GLU A 202 -5.26 -16.80 -14.96
C GLU A 202 -5.25 -15.28 -14.79
N LEU A 203 -4.10 -14.70 -14.47
CA LEU A 203 -3.96 -13.26 -14.30
C LEU A 203 -4.21 -12.52 -15.62
N ALA A 204 -3.60 -12.98 -16.73
CA ALA A 204 -3.83 -12.38 -18.04
C ALA A 204 -5.31 -12.44 -18.44
N ALA A 205 -5.97 -13.58 -18.19
CA ALA A 205 -7.39 -13.75 -18.48
C ALA A 205 -8.27 -12.79 -17.64
N LEU A 206 -8.05 -12.72 -16.32
CA LEU A 206 -8.83 -11.85 -15.44
C LEU A 206 -8.62 -10.36 -15.79
N MET A 207 -7.38 -9.92 -15.98
CA MET A 207 -7.09 -8.52 -16.29
C MET A 207 -7.74 -8.10 -17.62
N LYS A 208 -7.74 -8.99 -18.62
CA LYS A 208 -8.48 -8.79 -19.87
C LYS A 208 -9.99 -8.74 -19.65
N GLU A 209 -10.52 -9.59 -18.78
CA GLU A 209 -11.96 -9.66 -18.46
C GLU A 209 -12.47 -8.33 -17.88
N ILE A 210 -11.72 -7.77 -16.92
CA ILE A 210 -12.07 -6.52 -16.22
C ILE A 210 -11.55 -5.25 -16.92
N GLY A 211 -10.64 -5.38 -17.89
CA GLY A 211 -10.08 -4.27 -18.65
C GLY A 211 -8.95 -3.51 -17.95
N ALA A 212 -8.21 -4.14 -17.04
CA ALA A 212 -7.10 -3.50 -16.33
C ALA A 212 -5.87 -3.29 -17.24
N ASP A 213 -5.05 -2.28 -16.94
CA ASP A 213 -3.88 -1.88 -17.73
C ASP A 213 -2.59 -2.57 -17.26
N GLY A 214 -2.53 -3.00 -16.00
CA GLY A 214 -1.31 -3.54 -15.44
C GLY A 214 -1.45 -4.24 -14.11
N ILE A 215 -0.31 -4.74 -13.64
CA ILE A 215 -0.17 -5.51 -12.41
C ILE A 215 0.96 -4.93 -11.56
N ASN A 216 0.66 -4.75 -10.28
CA ASN A 216 1.65 -4.44 -9.26
C ASN A 216 2.11 -5.75 -8.59
N GLY A 217 3.42 -5.99 -8.54
CA GLY A 217 4.02 -7.19 -7.97
C GLY A 217 4.44 -6.96 -6.52
N ASP A 218 3.59 -7.33 -5.58
CA ASP A 218 3.82 -7.19 -4.14
C ASP A 218 4.97 -8.10 -3.67
N THR A 219 5.95 -7.50 -2.99
CA THR A 219 7.20 -8.10 -2.49
C THR A 219 7.99 -8.93 -3.51
N GLN A 220 7.82 -8.67 -4.80
CA GLN A 220 8.46 -9.44 -5.87
C GLN A 220 9.72 -8.74 -6.35
N ASP A 221 10.85 -9.44 -6.39
CA ASP A 221 12.12 -9.00 -6.98
C ASP A 221 12.13 -9.00 -8.52
N GLY A 222 10.95 -8.85 -9.13
CA GLY A 222 10.73 -8.94 -10.56
C GLY A 222 9.51 -9.80 -10.88
N VAL A 223 8.72 -9.38 -11.88
CA VAL A 223 7.71 -10.28 -12.45
C VAL A 223 8.39 -11.11 -13.57
N PRO A 224 8.24 -12.44 -13.59
CA PRO A 224 8.84 -13.26 -14.64
C PRO A 224 8.30 -12.95 -16.04
N LEU A 225 9.14 -13.06 -17.07
CA LEU A 225 8.79 -12.82 -18.48
C LEU A 225 7.54 -13.61 -18.94
N ALA A 226 7.29 -14.80 -18.36
CA ALA A 226 6.13 -15.63 -18.66
C ALA A 226 4.79 -14.90 -18.50
N PHE A 227 4.67 -13.98 -17.54
CA PHE A 227 3.45 -13.18 -17.34
C PHE A 227 3.20 -12.22 -18.51
N THR A 228 4.25 -11.51 -18.93
CA THR A 228 4.19 -10.63 -20.09
C THR A 228 3.87 -11.41 -21.37
N LEU A 229 4.46 -12.60 -21.56
CA LEU A 229 4.17 -13.46 -22.70
C LEU A 229 2.73 -13.98 -22.70
N ALA A 230 2.18 -14.34 -21.54
CA ALA A 230 0.78 -14.77 -21.43
C ALA A 230 -0.20 -13.64 -21.79
N ALA A 231 0.08 -12.41 -21.35
CA ALA A 231 -0.69 -11.22 -21.70
C ALA A 231 -0.62 -10.89 -23.21
N ASP A 232 0.58 -10.93 -23.79
CA ASP A 232 0.80 -10.76 -25.23
C ASP A 232 0.04 -11.82 -26.06
N LYS A 233 0.09 -13.09 -25.63
CA LYS A 233 -0.55 -14.24 -26.32
C LYS A 233 -2.05 -14.08 -26.50
N ILE A 234 -2.74 -13.40 -25.58
CA ILE A 234 -4.18 -13.16 -25.64
C ILE A 234 -4.54 -11.79 -26.24
N ASN A 235 -3.57 -11.10 -26.86
CA ASN A 235 -3.70 -9.74 -27.41
C ASN A 235 -4.18 -8.71 -26.37
N ASN A 236 -3.70 -8.82 -25.14
CA ASN A 236 -3.97 -7.86 -24.08
C ASN A 236 -2.65 -7.54 -23.34
N PRO A 237 -1.73 -6.80 -23.96
CA PRO A 237 -0.44 -6.49 -23.35
C PRO A 237 -0.64 -5.72 -22.05
N LEU A 238 -0.09 -6.25 -20.95
CA LEU A 238 -0.14 -5.65 -19.62
C LEU A 238 1.20 -5.02 -19.26
N VAL A 239 1.15 -3.99 -18.42
CA VAL A 239 2.33 -3.41 -17.76
C VAL A 239 2.54 -4.07 -16.40
N PHE A 240 3.79 -4.43 -16.08
CA PHE A 240 4.16 -5.02 -14.79
C PHE A 240 5.05 -4.09 -14.00
N GLN A 241 4.76 -3.98 -12.70
CA GLN A 241 5.42 -3.09 -11.73
C GLN A 241 5.79 -3.87 -10.45
N PRO A 242 6.92 -4.58 -10.40
CA PRO A 242 7.40 -5.26 -9.19
C PRO A 242 7.90 -4.28 -8.11
N GLU A 243 7.81 -4.69 -6.82
CA GLU A 243 8.29 -3.93 -5.65
C GLU A 243 9.79 -4.06 -5.38
N GLY A 244 10.32 -5.27 -5.57
CA GLY A 244 11.70 -5.60 -5.26
C GLY A 244 12.66 -5.15 -6.35
N LEU A 245 13.82 -5.80 -6.40
CA LEU A 245 14.92 -5.40 -7.28
C LEU A 245 14.98 -6.29 -8.53
N PRO A 246 14.20 -6.02 -9.61
CA PRO A 246 14.30 -6.78 -10.85
C PRO A 246 15.74 -6.85 -11.34
N SER A 247 16.09 -8.02 -11.88
CA SER A 247 17.32 -8.20 -12.63
C SER A 247 17.36 -7.23 -13.81
N ASP A 248 18.56 -6.93 -14.29
CA ASP A 248 18.72 -5.87 -15.30
C ASP A 248 18.16 -6.27 -16.66
N GLU A 249 18.19 -7.55 -17.03
CA GLU A 249 17.47 -8.02 -18.19
C GLU A 249 15.95 -7.84 -18.04
N ALA A 250 15.42 -7.94 -16.82
CA ALA A 250 13.99 -7.83 -16.56
C ALA A 250 13.43 -6.44 -16.81
N LEU A 251 14.30 -5.42 -16.86
CA LEU A 251 13.94 -4.07 -17.27
C LEU A 251 13.36 -4.00 -18.68
N ALA A 252 13.61 -5.02 -19.53
CA ALA A 252 13.01 -5.11 -20.85
C ALA A 252 11.51 -5.44 -20.83
N TRP A 253 10.98 -6.11 -19.79
CA TRP A 253 9.58 -6.53 -19.72
C TRP A 253 8.80 -6.08 -18.48
N ASN A 254 9.47 -5.72 -17.38
CA ASN A 254 8.91 -5.00 -16.25
C ASN A 254 9.05 -3.51 -16.54
N LEU A 255 8.03 -2.91 -17.18
CA LEU A 255 8.12 -1.54 -17.73
C LEU A 255 7.96 -0.44 -16.68
N MET A 256 7.63 -0.82 -15.46
CA MET A 256 7.59 0.03 -14.28
C MET A 256 8.20 -0.72 -13.10
N THR A 257 8.48 0.00 -12.02
CA THR A 257 8.84 -0.55 -10.70
C THR A 257 8.18 0.30 -9.62
N TRP A 258 8.12 -0.21 -8.40
CA TRP A 258 7.77 0.57 -7.22
C TRP A 258 8.57 0.10 -6.03
N GLY A 259 8.53 0.83 -4.91
CA GLY A 259 9.15 0.35 -3.68
C GLY A 259 9.21 1.39 -2.57
N GLN A 260 9.57 0.93 -1.37
CA GLN A 260 9.80 1.80 -0.22
C GLN A 260 11.22 2.38 -0.24
N TYR A 261 11.36 3.70 -0.15
CA TYR A 261 12.63 4.40 -0.32
C TYR A 261 13.04 5.18 0.94
N THR A 262 14.34 5.44 1.06
CA THR A 262 14.90 6.37 2.03
C THR A 262 15.64 7.49 1.31
N PHE A 263 15.64 8.69 1.89
CA PHE A 263 16.05 9.91 1.21
C PHE A 263 17.18 10.64 1.95
N PRO A 264 18.46 10.39 1.61
CA PRO A 264 19.58 11.15 2.19
C PRO A 264 19.53 12.62 1.76
N PHE A 265 20.31 13.49 2.43
CA PHE A 265 20.31 14.93 2.16
C PHE A 265 20.66 15.28 0.70
N ALA A 266 21.72 14.70 0.15
CA ALA A 266 21.95 14.75 -1.30
C ALA A 266 21.04 13.69 -1.95
N PRO A 267 20.09 14.07 -2.82
CA PRO A 267 19.24 13.10 -3.51
C PRO A 267 20.11 12.09 -4.26
N THR A 268 19.84 10.80 -4.12
CA THR A 268 20.49 9.76 -4.92
C THR A 268 19.84 9.66 -6.30
N VAL A 269 20.55 9.03 -7.24
CA VAL A 269 20.04 8.79 -8.60
C VAL A 269 19.35 7.45 -8.65
N ASP A 270 18.12 7.42 -9.16
CA ASP A 270 17.38 6.18 -9.35
C ASP A 270 18.04 5.33 -10.46
N ARG A 271 18.38 4.09 -10.10
CA ARG A 271 19.14 3.18 -10.98
C ARG A 271 18.35 2.75 -12.20
N TYR A 272 17.07 2.41 -12.04
CA TYR A 272 16.26 1.88 -13.14
C TYR A 272 15.95 2.97 -14.15
N LYS A 273 15.64 4.17 -13.66
CA LYS A 273 15.53 5.38 -14.46
C LYS A 273 16.82 5.74 -15.19
N TRP A 274 17.98 5.52 -14.57
CA TRP A 274 19.28 5.75 -15.21
C TRP A 274 19.56 4.75 -16.35
N LEU A 275 19.26 3.47 -16.12
CA LEU A 275 19.47 2.41 -17.11
C LEU A 275 18.52 2.55 -18.32
N GLU A 276 17.27 2.94 -18.09
CA GLU A 276 16.28 3.22 -19.12
C GLU A 276 15.44 4.45 -18.72
N THR A 277 15.66 5.59 -19.38
CA THR A 277 15.05 6.87 -18.99
C THR A 277 13.53 6.91 -19.22
N ARG A 278 12.97 5.98 -20.01
CA ARG A 278 11.53 5.78 -20.16
C ARG A 278 10.91 4.93 -19.05
N HIS A 279 11.72 4.26 -18.23
CA HIS A 279 11.23 3.45 -17.14
C HIS A 279 10.65 4.33 -16.02
N MET A 280 9.44 4.01 -15.58
CA MET A 280 8.78 4.73 -14.49
C MET A 280 8.93 3.96 -13.19
N VAL A 281 9.53 4.62 -12.20
CA VAL A 281 9.64 4.11 -10.84
C VAL A 281 8.62 4.88 -10.00
N ASN A 282 7.76 4.19 -9.26
CA ASN A 282 6.88 4.83 -8.29
C ASN A 282 7.42 4.60 -6.88
N ILE A 283 8.05 5.62 -6.31
CA ILE A 283 8.58 5.54 -4.96
C ILE A 283 7.49 5.76 -3.91
N SER A 284 7.67 5.18 -2.73
CA SER A 284 6.80 5.38 -1.57
C SER A 284 7.64 5.49 -0.29
N ASP A 285 7.17 6.30 0.66
CA ASP A 285 7.52 6.20 2.08
C ASP A 285 6.21 6.28 2.88
N ARG A 286 5.53 5.13 2.96
CA ARG A 286 4.12 5.09 3.33
C ARG A 286 3.87 5.65 4.72
N TRP A 287 4.77 5.40 5.68
CA TRP A 287 4.60 5.80 7.08
C TRP A 287 5.04 7.23 7.39
N ASN A 288 5.83 7.87 6.52
CA ASN A 288 6.28 9.23 6.76
C ASN A 288 5.11 10.21 6.69
N ARG A 289 5.08 11.19 7.59
CA ARG A 289 3.99 12.18 7.70
C ARG A 289 4.23 13.43 6.86
N SER A 290 5.48 13.67 6.47
CA SER A 290 5.85 14.72 5.51
C SER A 290 6.26 14.04 4.21
N LYS A 291 5.64 14.43 3.10
CA LYS A 291 5.95 13.87 1.77
C LYS A 291 7.00 14.68 1.00
N THR A 292 7.62 15.66 1.67
CA THR A 292 8.62 16.56 1.08
C THR A 292 9.75 15.79 0.39
N ASP A 293 10.38 14.86 1.10
CA ASP A 293 11.58 14.18 0.60
C ASP A 293 11.22 13.23 -0.54
N ASP A 294 10.08 12.54 -0.46
CA ASP A 294 9.51 11.73 -1.54
C ASP A 294 9.36 12.57 -2.82
N LEU A 295 8.65 13.71 -2.71
CA LEU A 295 8.37 14.58 -3.84
C LEU A 295 9.65 15.19 -4.43
N GLN A 296 10.62 15.54 -3.58
CA GLN A 296 11.91 16.07 -4.04
C GLN A 296 12.73 15.00 -4.76
N PHE A 297 12.76 13.76 -4.25
CA PHE A 297 13.41 12.65 -4.93
C PHE A 297 12.74 12.36 -6.27
N ALA A 298 11.40 12.28 -6.30
CA ALA A 298 10.62 12.02 -7.51
C ALA A 298 10.89 13.07 -8.59
N PHE A 299 10.85 14.35 -8.21
CA PHE A 299 11.07 15.47 -9.14
C PHE A 299 12.53 15.59 -9.61
N PHE A 300 13.49 15.32 -8.73
CA PHE A 300 14.92 15.30 -9.08
C PHE A 300 15.24 14.19 -10.09
N ASN A 301 14.65 13.00 -9.92
CA ASN A 301 14.90 11.84 -10.78
C ASN A 301 13.94 11.73 -11.98
N GLY A 302 12.91 12.56 -12.08
CA GLY A 302 11.89 12.42 -13.14
C GLY A 302 11.14 11.08 -13.06
N VAL A 303 10.96 10.57 -11.83
CA VAL A 303 10.22 9.35 -11.51
C VAL A 303 8.88 9.72 -10.86
N GLY A 304 8.03 8.73 -10.63
CA GLY A 304 6.72 8.91 -10.03
C GLY A 304 6.72 8.68 -8.52
N TRP A 305 5.59 9.03 -7.90
CA TRP A 305 5.32 8.85 -6.49
C TRP A 305 4.02 8.07 -6.32
N GLU A 306 4.06 7.04 -5.48
CA GLU A 306 2.87 6.32 -5.05
C GLU A 306 2.33 6.90 -3.75
N SER A 307 1.21 7.60 -3.82
CA SER A 307 0.50 8.06 -2.64
C SER A 307 -0.23 6.89 -1.99
N TRP A 308 0.16 6.56 -0.76
CA TRP A 308 -0.49 5.53 0.05
C TRP A 308 -0.99 6.13 1.37
N GLU A 309 -2.22 6.67 1.33
CA GLU A 309 -2.84 7.33 2.48
C GLU A 309 -3.59 6.33 3.38
N ASN A 310 -4.30 5.36 2.78
CA ASN A 310 -5.01 4.32 3.52
C ASN A 310 -4.11 3.07 3.64
N ILE A 311 -3.32 3.01 4.71
CA ILE A 311 -2.37 1.91 4.96
C ILE A 311 -3.08 0.84 5.78
N TRP A 312 -3.66 -0.17 5.11
CA TRP A 312 -4.35 -1.27 5.80
C TRP A 312 -5.47 -0.80 6.75
N GLY A 313 -6.22 0.23 6.36
CA GLY A 313 -7.26 0.83 7.20
C GLY A 313 -6.73 1.82 8.24
N ILE A 314 -5.50 2.30 8.08
CA ILE A 314 -4.87 3.38 8.86
C ILE A 314 -4.72 4.59 7.96
N TRP A 315 -5.36 5.70 8.32
CA TRP A 315 -5.28 6.93 7.53
C TRP A 315 -4.03 7.75 7.87
N ASN A 316 -3.06 7.76 6.96
CA ASN A 316 -1.90 8.65 6.94
C ASN A 316 -2.07 9.73 5.85
N GLY A 317 -3.03 10.62 6.06
CA GLY A 317 -3.42 11.64 5.07
C GLY A 317 -2.33 12.65 4.74
N ILE A 318 -2.33 13.09 3.49
CA ILE A 318 -1.43 14.14 2.97
C ILE A 318 -1.84 15.51 3.53
N THR A 319 -0.87 16.23 4.09
CA THR A 319 -1.09 17.57 4.66
C THR A 319 -1.43 18.60 3.57
N PRO A 320 -2.12 19.72 3.89
CA PRO A 320 -2.36 20.78 2.91
C PRO A 320 -1.10 21.30 2.21
N ARG A 321 0.02 21.38 2.93
CA ARG A 321 1.32 21.81 2.38
C ARG A 321 1.89 20.80 1.41
N ASP A 322 1.86 19.52 1.75
CA ASP A 322 2.34 18.46 0.86
C ASP A 322 1.40 18.26 -0.33
N GLY A 323 0.08 18.43 -0.15
CA GLY A 323 -0.88 18.38 -1.24
C GLY A 323 -0.63 19.46 -2.29
N GLU A 324 -0.34 20.70 -1.86
CA GLU A 324 0.04 21.78 -2.78
C GLU A 324 1.41 21.51 -3.45
N ALA A 325 2.39 20.97 -2.71
CA ALA A 325 3.66 20.57 -3.30
C ALA A 325 3.47 19.50 -4.40
N THR A 326 2.67 18.47 -4.13
CA THR A 326 2.30 17.45 -5.11
C THR A 326 1.62 18.06 -6.33
N ARG A 327 0.67 18.99 -6.17
CA ARG A 327 0.02 19.68 -7.30
C ARG A 327 1.04 20.34 -8.22
N ARG A 328 2.01 21.07 -7.64
CA ARG A 328 3.05 21.79 -8.39
C ARG A 328 4.00 20.83 -9.10
N VAL A 329 4.49 19.82 -8.40
CA VAL A 329 5.40 18.79 -8.94
C VAL A 329 4.71 18.01 -10.05
N ALA A 330 3.51 17.47 -9.81
CA ALA A 330 2.74 16.72 -10.80
C ALA A 330 2.46 17.56 -12.06
N THR A 331 2.08 18.83 -11.87
CA THR A 331 1.83 19.75 -13.00
C THR A 331 3.09 19.91 -13.84
N LEU A 332 4.25 20.20 -13.23
CA LEU A 332 5.52 20.35 -13.96
C LEU A 332 5.94 19.05 -14.65
N SER A 333 5.87 17.91 -13.97
CA SER A 333 6.26 16.62 -14.54
C SER A 333 5.42 16.25 -15.76
N ARG A 334 4.09 16.48 -15.71
CA ARG A 334 3.18 16.27 -16.85
C ARG A 334 3.42 17.24 -18.00
N LEU A 335 3.74 18.51 -17.72
CA LEU A 335 4.02 19.51 -18.76
C LEU A 335 5.31 19.22 -19.51
N TYR A 336 6.33 18.70 -18.81
CA TYR A 336 7.68 18.52 -19.34
C TYR A 336 8.10 17.05 -19.49
N THR A 337 7.14 16.12 -19.56
CA THR A 337 7.39 14.67 -19.67
C THR A 337 8.38 14.30 -20.77
N ARG A 338 8.28 14.97 -21.93
CA ARG A 338 9.20 14.74 -23.06
C ARG A 338 10.67 14.94 -22.67
N PHE A 339 10.97 15.93 -21.81
CA PHE A 339 12.31 16.15 -21.29
C PHE A 339 12.68 15.11 -20.22
N LEU A 340 11.74 14.76 -19.33
CA LEU A 340 11.95 13.82 -18.22
C LEU A 340 12.20 12.36 -18.64
N VAL A 341 12.14 12.06 -19.94
CA VAL A 341 12.55 10.78 -20.52
C VAL A 341 13.79 10.91 -21.42
N SER A 342 14.46 12.07 -21.41
CA SER A 342 15.64 12.32 -22.24
C SER A 342 16.74 11.27 -21.97
N PRO A 343 17.28 10.61 -23.01
CA PRO A 343 18.38 9.67 -22.86
C PRO A 343 19.69 10.35 -22.43
N GLU A 344 19.74 11.67 -22.55
CA GLU A 344 20.88 12.55 -22.23
C GLU A 344 20.73 13.20 -20.84
N TRP A 345 19.88 12.65 -19.96
CA TRP A 345 19.72 13.14 -18.58
C TRP A 345 21.07 13.24 -17.85
N GLU A 346 21.27 14.35 -17.16
CA GLU A 346 22.43 14.65 -16.33
C GLU A 346 21.98 15.01 -14.90
N PRO A 347 21.91 14.03 -14.00
CA PRO A 347 21.71 14.29 -12.57
C PRO A 347 22.88 15.07 -11.97
N HIS A 348 22.61 15.77 -10.86
CA HIS A 348 23.58 16.61 -10.15
C HIS A 348 24.29 17.65 -11.02
N TYR A 349 23.59 18.21 -12.00
CA TYR A 349 24.11 19.34 -12.77
C TYR A 349 24.56 20.46 -11.80
N PRO A 350 25.77 21.02 -11.96
CA PRO A 350 26.37 21.91 -10.96
C PRO A 350 25.48 23.09 -10.60
N SER A 351 25.13 23.19 -9.31
CA SER A 351 24.44 24.32 -8.71
C SER A 351 25.43 25.22 -7.96
N ARG A 352 25.06 26.50 -7.77
CA ARG A 352 25.94 27.49 -7.10
C ARG A 352 25.71 27.60 -5.60
N ARG A 353 24.67 26.94 -5.07
CA ARG A 353 24.21 27.05 -3.69
C ARG A 353 24.21 25.69 -3.03
N HIS A 354 24.79 25.62 -1.82
CA HIS A 354 24.75 24.40 -1.01
C HIS A 354 23.31 23.96 -0.73
N GLY A 355 23.06 22.65 -0.73
CA GLY A 355 21.73 22.08 -0.51
C GLY A 355 20.72 22.30 -1.65
N VAL A 356 21.11 22.94 -2.75
CA VAL A 356 20.31 23.03 -3.97
C VAL A 356 20.81 21.99 -4.96
N PHE A 357 19.97 21.05 -5.37
CA PHE A 357 20.34 19.96 -6.29
C PHE A 357 19.55 20.10 -7.59
N THR A 358 20.22 19.89 -8.72
CA THR A 358 19.64 20.10 -10.06
C THR A 358 19.85 18.87 -10.94
N SER A 359 18.82 18.49 -11.68
CA SER A 359 18.89 17.54 -12.80
C SER A 359 18.68 18.29 -14.10
N ARG A 360 19.55 18.04 -15.10
CA ARG A 360 19.44 18.63 -16.44
C ARG A 360 18.90 17.60 -17.42
N TRP A 361 17.88 17.99 -18.17
CA TRP A 361 17.12 17.16 -19.11
C TRP A 361 17.17 17.78 -20.51
N PRO A 362 18.22 17.53 -21.31
CA PRO A 362 18.39 18.17 -22.60
C PRO A 362 17.65 17.42 -23.71
N LEU A 363 17.11 18.16 -24.67
CA LEU A 363 16.64 17.65 -25.96
C LEU A 363 17.22 18.55 -27.07
N ALA A 364 16.95 18.23 -28.34
CA ALA A 364 17.42 19.02 -29.46
C ALA A 364 16.78 20.43 -29.46
N GLU A 365 15.50 20.51 -29.10
CA GLU A 365 14.68 21.73 -29.12
C GLU A 365 14.84 22.64 -27.89
N GLY A 366 15.52 22.18 -26.84
CA GLY A 366 15.61 22.91 -25.58
C GLY A 366 16.21 22.12 -24.43
N THR A 367 16.12 22.65 -23.22
CA THR A 367 16.58 21.95 -22.01
C THR A 367 15.68 22.30 -20.85
N PHE A 368 15.31 21.30 -20.07
CA PHE A 368 14.59 21.46 -18.82
C PHE A 368 15.53 21.16 -17.65
N TRP A 369 15.45 21.93 -16.57
CA TRP A 369 16.13 21.64 -15.32
C TRP A 369 15.10 21.48 -14.22
N SER A 370 15.11 20.34 -13.53
CA SER A 370 14.38 20.16 -12.27
C SER A 370 15.31 20.42 -11.10
N ILE A 371 14.83 21.17 -10.10
CA ILE A 371 15.64 21.70 -9.02
C ILE A 371 14.91 21.47 -7.69
N VAL A 372 15.65 21.06 -6.66
CA VAL A 372 15.14 20.91 -5.29
C VAL A 372 16.04 21.64 -4.31
N ASN A 373 15.44 22.30 -3.32
CA ASN A 373 16.14 22.92 -2.21
C ASN A 373 15.95 22.07 -0.96
N ARG A 374 17.00 21.39 -0.49
CA ARG A 374 16.99 20.55 0.71
C ARG A 374 17.22 21.35 2.00
N ASN A 375 17.50 22.65 1.89
CA ASN A 375 17.67 23.52 3.05
C ASN A 375 16.31 23.87 3.69
N GLU A 376 16.35 24.14 5.00
CA GLU A 376 15.21 24.67 5.76
C GLU A 376 14.98 26.18 5.54
N TYR A 377 15.79 26.80 4.69
CA TYR A 377 15.71 28.21 4.35
C TYR A 377 15.64 28.42 2.83
N GLU A 378 15.11 29.57 2.44
CA GLU A 378 14.99 29.98 1.04
C GLU A 378 16.37 30.25 0.42
N SER A 379 16.59 29.78 -0.81
CA SER A 379 17.78 30.11 -1.62
C SER A 379 17.47 31.26 -2.58
N LYS A 380 18.31 32.32 -2.61
CA LYS A 380 18.15 33.50 -3.47
C LYS A 380 19.38 33.80 -4.33
N GLY A 381 19.17 34.60 -5.38
CA GLY A 381 20.22 35.10 -6.28
C GLY A 381 20.58 34.07 -7.35
N VAL A 382 21.85 34.03 -7.74
CA VAL A 382 22.36 33.11 -8.78
C VAL A 382 22.27 31.68 -8.30
N GLN A 383 21.52 30.85 -9.03
CA GLN A 383 21.35 29.42 -8.74
C GLN A 383 22.16 28.55 -9.71
N LEU A 384 22.14 28.89 -11.00
CA LEU A 384 22.73 28.07 -12.06
C LEU A 384 23.64 28.91 -12.96
N ARG A 385 24.70 28.25 -13.43
CA ARG A 385 25.51 28.69 -14.57
C ARG A 385 25.27 27.67 -15.68
N VAL A 386 24.86 28.11 -16.86
CA VAL A 386 24.62 27.23 -18.02
C VAL A 386 25.38 27.72 -19.25
N PRO A 387 25.73 26.86 -20.23
CA PRO A 387 26.40 27.30 -21.44
C PRO A 387 25.60 28.37 -22.18
N TYR A 388 26.28 29.39 -22.69
CA TYR A 388 25.64 30.38 -23.53
C TYR A 388 25.22 29.73 -24.85
N ARG A 389 23.99 30.01 -25.26
CA ARG A 389 23.48 29.64 -26.58
C ARG A 389 22.85 30.87 -27.23
N ASP A 390 23.24 31.14 -28.46
CA ASP A 390 22.73 32.30 -29.18
C ASP A 390 21.22 32.20 -29.41
N GLY A 391 20.51 33.31 -29.17
CA GLY A 391 19.05 33.36 -29.25
C GLY A 391 18.28 32.50 -28.22
N ALA A 392 18.95 31.90 -27.23
CA ALA A 392 18.28 31.12 -26.20
C ALA A 392 17.54 32.01 -25.20
N ARG A 393 16.33 31.58 -24.84
CA ARG A 393 15.47 32.21 -23.82
C ARG A 393 15.33 31.25 -22.64
N TYR A 394 15.29 31.81 -21.44
CA TYR A 394 15.23 31.06 -20.19
C TYR A 394 14.01 31.46 -19.40
N PHE A 395 13.27 30.49 -18.88
CA PHE A 395 12.07 30.71 -18.10
C PHE A 395 12.22 30.00 -16.76
N ASP A 396 11.92 30.70 -15.67
CA ASP A 396 11.60 30.06 -14.40
C ASP A 396 10.21 29.43 -14.58
N ALA A 397 10.22 28.15 -14.93
CA ALA A 397 9.01 27.40 -15.19
C ALA A 397 8.21 27.12 -13.91
N TYR A 398 8.81 27.24 -12.73
CA TYR A 398 8.13 27.08 -11.44
C TYR A 398 7.35 28.35 -11.09
N HIS A 399 7.95 29.53 -11.18
CA HIS A 399 7.26 30.80 -10.91
C HIS A 399 6.54 31.40 -12.12
N GLY A 400 6.69 30.80 -13.31
CA GLY A 400 6.01 31.22 -14.53
C GLY A 400 6.49 32.57 -15.09
N VAL A 401 7.79 32.85 -15.00
CA VAL A 401 8.39 34.12 -15.45
C VAL A 401 9.59 33.89 -16.37
N GLU A 402 9.79 34.81 -17.31
CA GLU A 402 11.01 34.82 -18.13
C GLU A 402 12.18 35.39 -17.32
N LEU A 403 13.33 34.72 -17.41
CA LEU A 403 14.57 35.10 -16.74
C LEU A 403 15.41 35.97 -17.66
N THR A 404 16.12 36.93 -17.06
CA THR A 404 17.15 37.71 -17.76
C THR A 404 18.52 37.11 -17.46
N PRO A 405 19.11 36.31 -18.37
CA PRO A 405 20.42 35.71 -18.17
C PRO A 405 21.52 36.79 -18.10
N GLN A 406 22.45 36.65 -17.17
CA GLN A 406 23.65 37.51 -17.10
C GLN A 406 24.83 36.80 -17.74
N ARG A 407 25.55 37.46 -18.66
CA ARG A 407 26.70 36.85 -19.34
C ARG A 407 27.85 36.57 -18.35
N ASP A 408 28.43 35.39 -18.43
CA ASP A 408 29.59 34.97 -17.61
C ASP A 408 30.54 34.09 -18.42
N GLY A 409 31.49 34.73 -19.11
CA GLY A 409 32.42 34.05 -20.03
C GLY A 409 31.71 33.36 -21.20
N ASP A 410 31.92 32.05 -21.31
CA ASP A 410 31.23 31.17 -22.27
C ASP A 410 29.85 30.68 -21.79
N GLY A 411 29.42 31.12 -20.61
CA GLY A 411 28.15 30.77 -19.99
C GLY A 411 27.23 31.97 -19.73
N VAL A 412 26.10 31.67 -19.10
CA VAL A 412 25.19 32.64 -18.51
C VAL A 412 24.79 32.22 -17.10
N LEU A 413 24.58 33.21 -16.22
CA LEU A 413 24.10 33.05 -14.87
C LEU A 413 22.58 33.28 -14.83
N LEU A 414 21.87 32.37 -14.16
CA LEU A 414 20.43 32.41 -13.96
C LEU A 414 20.15 32.64 -12.47
N SER A 415 19.37 33.67 -12.19
CA SER A 415 19.01 34.06 -10.82
C SER A 415 17.51 33.94 -10.60
N PHE A 416 17.11 33.21 -9.55
CA PHE A 416 15.72 33.02 -9.15
C PHE A 416 15.65 32.51 -7.69
N PRO A 417 14.53 32.74 -6.98
CA PRO A 417 14.34 32.21 -5.64
C PRO A 417 13.95 30.72 -5.68
N ILE A 418 14.26 29.99 -4.61
CA ILE A 418 13.73 28.63 -4.37
C ILE A 418 13.34 28.55 -2.89
N GLU A 419 12.08 28.26 -2.62
CA GLU A 419 11.51 28.18 -1.27
C GLU A 419 12.27 27.18 -0.39
N ALA A 420 12.22 27.37 0.93
CA ALA A 420 12.71 26.39 1.90
C ALA A 420 12.02 25.04 1.69
N ARG A 421 12.80 23.95 1.66
CA ARG A 421 12.28 22.59 1.36
C ARG A 421 11.41 22.56 0.08
N GLY A 422 11.76 23.43 -0.88
CA GLY A 422 10.96 23.74 -2.04
C GLY A 422 11.49 23.12 -3.34
N PHE A 423 10.89 23.57 -4.42
CA PHE A 423 11.12 23.08 -5.79
C PHE A 423 11.41 24.28 -6.71
N GLY A 424 12.17 24.05 -7.76
CA GLY A 424 12.44 25.02 -8.80
C GLY A 424 12.51 24.34 -10.17
N ALA A 425 12.23 25.07 -11.23
CA ALA A 425 12.28 24.53 -12.58
C ALA A 425 12.71 25.60 -13.57
N VAL A 426 13.61 25.26 -14.48
CA VAL A 426 14.02 26.16 -15.57
C VAL A 426 13.76 25.48 -16.91
N LEU A 427 13.19 26.24 -17.85
CA LEU A 427 13.07 25.83 -19.25
C LEU A 427 13.91 26.75 -20.12
N MET A 428 14.75 26.17 -20.98
CA MET A 428 15.41 26.87 -22.07
C MET A 428 14.83 26.44 -23.41
N THR A 429 14.53 27.41 -24.27
CA THR A 429 14.11 27.20 -25.65
C THR A 429 14.67 28.30 -26.56
N HIS A 430 14.79 28.00 -27.85
CA HIS A 430 15.12 28.99 -28.89
C HIS A 430 13.86 29.62 -29.53
N ALA A 431 12.68 29.06 -29.29
CA ALA A 431 11.44 29.57 -29.84
C ALA A 431 10.87 30.70 -28.98
N ALA A 432 10.14 31.62 -29.62
CA ALA A 432 9.29 32.54 -28.88
C ALA A 432 8.19 31.75 -28.15
N PRO A 433 7.75 32.16 -26.93
CA PRO A 433 6.68 31.49 -26.22
C PRO A 433 5.39 31.48 -27.03
N ASP A 434 5.01 30.30 -27.49
CA ASP A 434 3.71 30.06 -28.10
C ASP A 434 2.59 30.14 -27.04
N ALA A 435 1.33 30.11 -27.48
CA ALA A 435 0.17 30.19 -26.59
C ALA A 435 0.17 29.08 -25.53
N ARG A 436 0.71 27.90 -25.85
CA ARG A 436 0.78 26.77 -24.92
C ARG A 436 1.78 27.03 -23.81
N LEU A 437 2.99 27.48 -24.14
CA LEU A 437 4.01 27.83 -23.15
C LEU A 437 3.53 28.99 -22.26
N GLN A 438 2.89 30.01 -22.84
CA GLN A 438 2.33 31.12 -22.07
C GLN A 438 1.26 30.65 -21.07
N ALA A 439 0.35 29.77 -21.50
CA ALA A 439 -0.68 29.21 -20.62
C ALA A 439 -0.06 28.37 -19.48
N ASN A 440 0.97 27.58 -19.79
CA ASN A 440 1.70 26.79 -18.80
C ASN A 440 2.39 27.66 -17.75
N LEU A 441 3.09 28.72 -18.18
CA LEU A 441 3.73 29.68 -17.29
C LEU A 441 2.70 30.40 -16.42
N ALA A 442 1.58 30.84 -17.00
CA ALA A 442 0.50 31.48 -16.25
C ALA A 442 -0.12 30.56 -15.20
N ARG A 443 -0.32 29.27 -15.53
CA ARG A 443 -0.81 28.25 -14.58
C ARG A 443 0.14 28.10 -13.40
N MET A 444 1.44 27.92 -13.66
CA MET A 444 2.43 27.76 -12.60
C MET A 444 2.54 29.02 -11.73
N LYS A 445 2.58 30.19 -12.35
CA LYS A 445 2.55 31.49 -11.63
C LYS A 445 1.36 31.62 -10.68
N ALA A 446 0.17 31.16 -11.10
CA ALA A 446 -1.02 31.19 -10.26
C ALA A 446 -0.90 30.22 -9.07
N MET A 447 -0.37 29.01 -9.29
CA MET A 447 -0.18 28.00 -8.24
C MET A 447 0.87 28.43 -7.21
N THR A 448 1.96 29.07 -7.66
CA THR A 448 3.08 29.50 -6.80
C THR A 448 2.90 30.91 -6.24
N ALA A 449 1.75 31.56 -6.45
CA ALA A 449 1.48 32.89 -5.90
C ALA A 449 1.44 32.90 -4.37
N ARG A 450 1.03 31.77 -3.75
CA ARG A 450 1.08 31.54 -2.31
C ARG A 450 2.31 30.66 -1.99
N PRO A 451 3.22 31.07 -1.10
CA PRO A 451 4.31 30.23 -0.62
C PRO A 451 3.83 28.90 0.00
N LEU A 452 4.60 27.82 -0.16
CA LEU A 452 4.33 26.52 0.47
C LEU A 452 4.27 26.62 2.00
N ALA A 453 5.10 27.49 2.59
CA ALA A 453 5.14 27.71 4.03
C ALA A 453 3.84 28.27 4.62
N ASP A 454 2.97 28.87 3.79
CA ASP A 454 1.67 29.38 4.24
C ASP A 454 0.62 28.28 4.36
N PHE A 455 0.87 27.08 3.81
CA PHE A 455 0.00 25.92 3.97
C PHE A 455 0.40 25.14 5.22
N SER A 456 -0.58 24.55 5.91
CA SER A 456 -0.29 23.76 7.11
C SER A 456 0.47 22.48 6.75
N ALA A 457 1.57 22.24 7.44
CA ALA A 457 2.31 20.99 7.44
C ALA A 457 1.95 20.10 8.66
N GLU A 458 0.94 20.48 9.43
CA GLU A 458 0.51 19.74 10.61
C GLU A 458 -0.27 18.48 10.20
N TRP A 459 0.28 17.32 10.54
CA TRP A 459 -0.41 16.03 10.39
C TRP A 459 -1.28 15.73 11.61
N LYS A 460 -2.47 15.16 11.39
CA LYS A 460 -3.41 14.78 12.45
C LYS A 460 -3.95 13.36 12.22
N PRO A 461 -4.07 12.53 13.26
CA PRO A 461 -4.75 11.24 13.14
C PRO A 461 -6.23 11.48 12.85
N LEU A 462 -6.82 10.62 12.04
CA LEU A 462 -8.26 10.69 11.75
C LEU A 462 -9.05 10.09 12.93
N PRO A 463 -9.97 10.84 13.56
CA PRO A 463 -10.78 10.29 14.65
C PRO A 463 -11.71 9.18 14.17
N GLN A 464 -11.82 8.12 14.96
CA GLN A 464 -12.74 7.02 14.70
C GLN A 464 -13.90 7.04 15.70
N THR A 465 -15.07 6.61 15.23
CA THR A 465 -16.30 6.59 16.02
C THR A 465 -16.77 5.15 16.21
N LEU A 466 -17.00 4.76 17.46
CA LEU A 466 -17.65 3.50 17.79
C LEU A 466 -19.14 3.55 17.45
N THR A 467 -19.63 2.53 16.75
CA THR A 467 -21.04 2.39 16.41
C THR A 467 -21.86 2.11 17.67
N PRO A 468 -22.94 2.88 17.95
CA PRO A 468 -23.83 2.60 19.06
C PRO A 468 -24.52 1.23 18.90
N VAL A 469 -24.63 0.49 20.00
CA VAL A 469 -25.40 -0.75 20.07
C VAL A 469 -26.64 -0.47 20.91
N VAL A 470 -27.80 -0.84 20.38
CA VAL A 470 -29.09 -0.68 21.06
C VAL A 470 -29.18 -1.74 22.17
N PRO A 471 -29.45 -1.35 23.44
CA PRO A 471 -29.67 -2.29 24.52
C PRO A 471 -30.88 -3.20 24.23
N THR A 472 -30.81 -4.44 24.69
CA THR A 472 -31.94 -5.37 24.64
C THR A 472 -32.95 -5.02 25.72
N ARG A 473 -34.12 -5.66 25.66
CA ARG A 473 -35.02 -5.68 26.82
C ARG A 473 -34.28 -6.35 28.00
N LEU A 474 -34.36 -5.72 29.17
CA LEU A 474 -33.76 -6.26 30.39
C LEU A 474 -34.45 -7.57 30.79
N THR A 475 -33.67 -8.57 31.22
CA THR A 475 -34.17 -9.83 31.75
C THR A 475 -33.60 -10.09 33.15
N SER A 476 -34.42 -10.68 34.03
CA SER A 476 -34.00 -11.00 35.41
C SER A 476 -33.20 -12.32 35.49
N SER A 477 -33.53 -13.29 34.63
CA SER A 477 -32.88 -14.60 34.52
C SER A 477 -32.26 -14.83 33.15
N ALA A 478 -31.25 -15.69 33.08
CA ALA A 478 -30.60 -16.07 31.83
C ALA A 478 -31.61 -16.71 30.86
N PRO A 479 -31.73 -16.20 29.62
CA PRO A 479 -32.47 -16.88 28.57
C PRO A 479 -31.92 -18.27 28.28
N GLU A 480 -32.74 -19.14 27.66
CA GLU A 480 -32.30 -20.48 27.29
C GLU A 480 -31.03 -20.45 26.41
N GLY A 481 -30.04 -21.27 26.78
CA GLY A 481 -28.76 -21.35 26.08
C GLY A 481 -27.75 -20.24 26.42
N MET A 482 -28.11 -19.29 27.30
CA MET A 482 -27.20 -18.24 27.77
C MET A 482 -26.65 -18.53 29.18
N VAL A 483 -25.52 -17.92 29.51
CA VAL A 483 -24.89 -17.95 30.84
C VAL A 483 -24.85 -16.54 31.43
N GLU A 484 -24.96 -16.45 32.75
CA GLU A 484 -24.85 -15.19 33.48
C GLU A 484 -23.41 -14.76 33.62
N ILE A 485 -23.15 -13.49 33.31
CA ILE A 485 -21.90 -12.80 33.58
C ILE A 485 -22.18 -11.78 34.70
N PRO A 486 -21.58 -11.95 35.89
CA PRO A 486 -21.86 -11.07 37.03
C PRO A 486 -21.33 -9.66 36.75
N ALA A 487 -21.90 -8.66 37.44
CA ALA A 487 -21.31 -7.33 37.45
C ALA A 487 -19.95 -7.35 38.15
N GLY A 488 -19.01 -6.52 37.71
CA GLY A 488 -17.68 -6.48 38.31
C GLY A 488 -16.80 -5.36 37.79
N LYS A 489 -15.73 -5.08 38.53
CA LYS A 489 -14.65 -4.21 38.06
C LYS A 489 -13.76 -4.99 37.10
N PHE A 490 -13.32 -4.32 36.04
CA PHE A 490 -12.53 -4.94 35.00
C PHE A 490 -11.44 -4.00 34.48
N ASP A 491 -10.20 -4.52 34.43
CA ASP A 491 -9.08 -3.89 33.72
C ASP A 491 -9.09 -4.38 32.28
N PHE A 492 -9.69 -3.59 31.39
CA PHE A 492 -9.72 -3.88 29.95
C PHE A 492 -8.33 -3.61 29.37
N THR A 493 -7.57 -4.66 29.06
CA THR A 493 -6.25 -4.58 28.44
C THR A 493 -6.24 -5.29 27.10
N LEU A 494 -5.81 -4.60 26.04
CA LEU A 494 -5.89 -5.13 24.68
C LEU A 494 -4.74 -4.67 23.76
N ARG A 495 -4.43 -5.50 22.76
CA ARG A 495 -3.57 -5.13 21.64
C ARG A 495 -4.07 -5.64 20.28
N GLY A 496 -3.96 -4.80 19.26
CA GLY A 496 -4.21 -5.19 17.87
C GLY A 496 -3.14 -6.10 17.28
N LEU A 497 -3.59 -7.07 16.47
CA LEU A 497 -2.72 -7.98 15.71
C LEU A 497 -2.24 -7.43 14.36
N ALA A 498 -2.47 -6.14 14.06
CA ALA A 498 -2.00 -5.51 12.83
C ALA A 498 -0.52 -5.86 12.56
N ILE A 499 -0.24 -6.44 11.39
CA ILE A 499 1.10 -6.94 11.05
C ILE A 499 2.08 -5.78 10.89
N GLU A 500 1.58 -4.65 10.38
CA GLU A 500 2.35 -3.46 10.09
C GLU A 500 1.85 -2.27 10.92
N GLY A 501 2.74 -1.28 11.10
CA GLY A 501 2.50 -0.12 11.95
C GLY A 501 3.08 -0.29 13.36
N GLY A 502 3.66 0.80 13.86
CA GLY A 502 4.20 0.87 15.22
C GLY A 502 3.13 1.15 16.27
N ASN A 503 3.52 1.84 17.35
CA ASN A 503 2.60 2.34 18.37
C ASN A 503 2.41 3.87 18.29
N THR A 504 2.35 4.40 17.06
CA THR A 504 2.13 5.82 16.82
C THR A 504 0.64 6.14 16.77
N ALA A 505 0.27 7.38 17.10
CA ALA A 505 -1.11 7.85 16.98
C ALA A 505 -1.62 7.65 15.54
N GLY A 506 -2.87 7.19 15.42
CA GLY A 506 -3.57 6.87 14.17
C GLY A 506 -3.60 5.37 13.83
N VAL A 507 -2.80 4.53 14.49
CA VAL A 507 -2.70 3.09 14.20
C VAL A 507 -3.83 2.31 14.86
N ASP A 508 -4.36 1.29 14.18
CA ASP A 508 -5.37 0.34 14.70
C ASP A 508 -6.74 0.96 15.04
N VAL A 509 -7.16 1.03 16.31
CA VAL A 509 -8.52 1.45 16.72
C VAL A 509 -8.48 2.57 17.78
N GLN A 510 -9.50 3.43 17.83
CA GLN A 510 -9.71 4.42 18.88
C GLN A 510 -10.93 4.05 19.73
N TYR A 511 -10.74 3.74 21.01
CA TYR A 511 -11.86 3.58 21.93
C TYR A 511 -12.43 4.93 22.39
N PRO A 512 -13.70 4.99 22.86
CA PRO A 512 -14.35 6.26 23.22
C PRO A 512 -13.65 7.08 24.31
N TRP A 513 -12.83 6.46 25.15
CA TRP A 513 -12.05 7.11 26.20
C TRP A 513 -10.66 7.56 25.74
N GLU A 514 -10.35 7.45 24.45
CA GLU A 514 -9.04 7.73 23.87
C GLU A 514 -9.09 8.97 22.96
N ASP A 515 -7.98 9.70 22.92
CA ASP A 515 -7.81 10.90 22.10
C ASP A 515 -7.41 10.61 20.64
N SER A 516 -6.93 9.40 20.37
CA SER A 516 -6.50 8.97 19.04
C SER A 516 -6.45 7.44 18.95
N ALA A 517 -6.57 6.92 17.73
CA ALA A 517 -6.35 5.50 17.48
C ALA A 517 -4.92 5.09 17.84
N ARG A 518 -4.77 3.93 18.48
CA ARG A 518 -3.47 3.35 18.85
C ARG A 518 -3.58 1.82 18.90
N ARG A 519 -2.44 1.13 19.02
CA ARG A 519 -2.37 -0.33 18.98
C ARG A 519 -2.59 -1.02 20.32
N PHE A 520 -2.26 -0.35 21.42
CA PHE A 520 -2.32 -0.89 22.77
C PHE A 520 -3.29 -0.07 23.61
N HIS A 521 -4.15 -0.75 24.35
CA HIS A 521 -5.26 -0.16 25.07
C HIS A 521 -5.29 -0.67 26.50
N GLN A 522 -5.58 0.24 27.42
CA GLN A 522 -5.85 -0.08 28.81
C GLN A 522 -6.93 0.86 29.36
N HIS A 523 -7.93 0.31 30.06
CA HIS A 523 -8.97 1.09 30.70
C HIS A 523 -9.65 0.33 31.84
N ASP A 524 -9.69 0.94 33.03
CA ASP A 524 -10.50 0.43 34.14
C ASP A 524 -11.98 0.78 33.90
N MET A 525 -12.86 -0.22 33.97
CA MET A 525 -14.30 -0.02 33.79
C MET A 525 -15.15 -0.91 34.71
N ASP A 526 -16.37 -0.46 34.98
CA ASP A 526 -17.40 -1.26 35.63
C ASP A 526 -18.23 -1.99 34.58
N ILE A 527 -18.16 -3.32 34.60
CA ILE A 527 -18.99 -4.19 33.77
C ILE A 527 -20.32 -4.42 34.50
N LYS A 528 -21.42 -4.11 33.83
CA LYS A 528 -22.76 -4.45 34.32
C LYS A 528 -22.99 -5.95 34.20
N ARG A 529 -23.94 -6.46 34.98
CA ARG A 529 -24.44 -7.83 34.81
C ARG A 529 -25.10 -7.97 33.43
N PHE A 530 -24.87 -9.09 32.74
CA PHE A 530 -25.51 -9.41 31.46
C PHE A 530 -25.54 -10.93 31.25
N PHE A 531 -26.23 -11.38 30.21
CA PHE A 531 -26.19 -12.79 29.78
C PHE A 531 -25.56 -12.90 28.40
N ILE A 532 -24.77 -13.95 28.19
CA ILE A 532 -24.09 -14.23 26.92
C ILE A 532 -24.43 -15.64 26.45
N ASP A 533 -24.57 -15.84 25.14
CA ASP A 533 -24.72 -17.18 24.59
C ASP A 533 -23.54 -18.07 25.04
N ARG A 534 -23.87 -19.26 25.57
CA ARG A 534 -22.86 -20.25 25.98
C ARG A 534 -21.96 -20.63 24.80
N TYR A 535 -22.55 -20.71 23.62
CA TYR A 535 -21.97 -21.17 22.36
C TYR A 535 -22.11 -20.10 21.27
N PRO A 536 -21.25 -20.09 20.24
CA PRO A 536 -21.55 -19.37 19.00
C PRO A 536 -22.91 -19.81 18.42
N VAL A 537 -23.58 -18.92 17.69
CA VAL A 537 -24.86 -19.23 17.05
C VAL A 537 -24.68 -20.39 16.07
N SER A 538 -25.48 -21.45 16.20
CA SER A 538 -25.39 -22.64 15.35
C SER A 538 -26.17 -22.49 14.03
N ASN A 539 -25.87 -23.35 13.05
CA ASN A 539 -26.64 -23.42 11.81
C ASN A 539 -28.12 -23.74 12.06
N ALA A 540 -28.45 -24.60 13.03
CA ALA A 540 -29.85 -24.90 13.38
C ALA A 540 -30.58 -23.67 13.92
N GLN A 541 -29.93 -22.90 14.78
CA GLN A 541 -30.48 -21.66 15.32
C GLN A 541 -30.68 -20.61 14.21
N PHE A 542 -29.68 -20.43 13.35
CA PHE A 542 -29.79 -19.49 12.22
C PHE A 542 -30.85 -19.95 11.20
N LYS A 543 -31.01 -21.26 10.98
CA LYS A 543 -32.08 -21.81 10.13
C LYS A 543 -33.46 -21.49 10.68
N ALA A 544 -33.66 -21.58 12.00
CA ALA A 544 -34.92 -21.19 12.64
C ALA A 544 -35.23 -19.70 12.40
N PHE A 545 -34.22 -18.82 12.46
CA PHE A 545 -34.36 -17.42 12.07
C PHE A 545 -34.79 -17.26 10.60
N ILE A 546 -34.12 -17.91 9.67
CA ILE A 546 -34.46 -17.85 8.24
C ILE A 546 -35.89 -18.35 7.99
N ASP A 547 -36.28 -19.45 8.62
CA ASP A 547 -37.61 -20.05 8.44
C ASP A 547 -38.72 -19.17 9.03
N ALA A 548 -38.47 -18.55 10.18
CA ALA A 548 -39.44 -17.70 10.85
C ALA A 548 -39.65 -16.35 10.15
N THR A 549 -38.61 -15.82 9.49
CA THR A 549 -38.60 -14.43 8.98
C THR A 549 -38.57 -14.33 7.46
N SER A 550 -38.24 -15.43 6.76
CA SER A 550 -37.89 -15.41 5.34
C SER A 550 -36.77 -14.43 5.00
N TYR A 551 -35.84 -14.19 5.94
CA TYR A 551 -34.77 -13.21 5.77
C TYR A 551 -33.93 -13.44 4.52
N ARG A 552 -33.66 -12.34 3.81
CA ARG A 552 -32.74 -12.26 2.67
C ARG A 552 -31.93 -10.98 2.80
N PRO A 553 -30.59 -11.03 2.78
CA PRO A 553 -29.79 -9.82 2.79
C PRO A 553 -29.95 -9.07 1.47
N ALA A 554 -29.69 -7.76 1.52
CA ALA A 554 -29.76 -6.92 0.33
C ALA A 554 -28.67 -7.27 -0.70
N ASP A 555 -27.50 -7.68 -0.21
CA ASP A 555 -26.39 -8.27 -0.96
C ASP A 555 -26.25 -9.73 -0.51
N ASP A 556 -26.59 -10.66 -1.40
CA ASP A 556 -26.60 -12.10 -1.14
C ASP A 556 -25.34 -12.82 -1.62
N ALA A 557 -24.35 -12.09 -2.17
CA ALA A 557 -23.08 -12.68 -2.54
C ALA A 557 -22.43 -13.35 -1.33
N ASN A 558 -21.95 -14.58 -1.52
CA ASN A 558 -21.37 -15.44 -0.48
C ASN A 558 -22.25 -15.63 0.79
N PHE A 559 -23.54 -15.24 0.80
CA PHE A 559 -24.42 -15.44 1.96
C PHE A 559 -24.68 -16.92 2.18
N LEU A 560 -24.31 -17.43 3.36
CA LEU A 560 -24.42 -18.85 3.71
C LEU A 560 -23.86 -19.75 2.60
N LYS A 561 -22.70 -19.39 2.03
CA LYS A 561 -22.13 -19.98 0.79
C LYS A 561 -22.10 -21.52 0.74
N HIS A 562 -22.00 -22.17 1.89
CA HIS A 562 -21.93 -23.62 2.04
C HIS A 562 -23.30 -24.31 2.15
N TRP A 563 -24.38 -23.54 2.33
CA TRP A 563 -25.75 -24.04 2.36
C TRP A 563 -26.22 -24.36 0.94
N LYS A 564 -27.01 -25.41 0.81
CA LYS A 564 -27.58 -25.85 -0.47
C LYS A 564 -29.08 -25.99 -0.32
N ASN A 565 -29.84 -25.56 -1.33
CA ASN A 565 -31.31 -25.62 -1.35
C ASN A 565 -31.95 -25.02 -0.09
N GLY A 566 -31.38 -23.92 0.42
CA GLY A 566 -31.90 -23.20 1.59
C GLY A 566 -31.62 -23.85 2.94
N SER A 567 -30.73 -24.86 3.03
CA SER A 567 -30.38 -25.52 4.28
C SER A 567 -28.87 -25.76 4.43
N TYR A 568 -28.41 -25.84 5.67
CA TYR A 568 -27.04 -26.22 6.02
C TYR A 568 -26.72 -27.67 5.59
N PRO A 569 -25.44 -28.03 5.38
CA PRO A 569 -25.03 -29.39 5.04
C PRO A 569 -25.48 -30.43 6.09
N ALA A 570 -25.74 -31.67 5.65
CA ALA A 570 -26.12 -32.75 6.57
C ALA A 570 -25.05 -32.92 7.68
N GLY A 571 -25.50 -33.02 8.93
CA GLY A 571 -24.61 -33.12 10.11
C GLY A 571 -24.02 -31.79 10.59
N TRP A 572 -24.39 -30.64 10.01
CA TRP A 572 -23.86 -29.33 10.41
C TRP A 572 -24.78 -28.54 11.35
N ALA A 573 -25.87 -29.13 11.80
CA ALA A 573 -26.87 -28.47 12.65
C ALA A 573 -26.25 -27.80 13.89
N ASN A 574 -25.32 -28.49 14.56
CA ASN A 574 -24.65 -28.02 15.78
C ASN A 574 -23.33 -27.29 15.53
N LYS A 575 -22.97 -27.02 14.28
CA LYS A 575 -21.78 -26.21 13.94
C LYS A 575 -22.11 -24.74 13.97
N PRO A 576 -21.16 -23.86 14.30
CA PRO A 576 -21.36 -22.41 14.20
C PRO A 576 -21.80 -22.02 12.78
N VAL A 577 -22.74 -21.09 12.68
CA VAL A 577 -23.08 -20.48 11.39
C VAL A 577 -21.92 -19.58 10.95
N THR A 578 -21.51 -19.72 9.70
CA THR A 578 -20.48 -18.88 9.06
C THR A 578 -20.98 -18.37 7.71
N TRP A 579 -20.15 -17.59 7.00
CA TRP A 579 -20.58 -16.89 5.77
C TRP A 579 -21.77 -15.94 6.03
N VAL A 580 -21.71 -15.25 7.17
CA VAL A 580 -22.67 -14.23 7.62
C VAL A 580 -21.93 -12.91 7.86
N SER A 581 -22.46 -11.82 7.33
CA SER A 581 -21.90 -10.48 7.52
C SER A 581 -22.26 -9.94 8.90
N LEU A 582 -21.68 -8.80 9.26
CA LEU A 582 -22.07 -8.09 10.48
C LEU A 582 -23.56 -7.71 10.49
N GLU A 583 -24.10 -7.34 9.33
CA GLU A 583 -25.51 -7.01 9.12
C GLU A 583 -26.41 -8.24 9.30
N ASP A 584 -26.01 -9.40 8.78
CA ASP A 584 -26.73 -10.67 8.95
C ASP A 584 -26.78 -11.07 10.44
N ALA A 585 -25.64 -10.94 11.13
CA ALA A 585 -25.51 -11.24 12.56
C ALA A 585 -26.40 -10.33 13.43
N ARG A 586 -26.45 -9.02 13.10
CA ARG A 586 -27.36 -8.07 13.77
C ARG A 586 -28.83 -8.36 13.50
N ALA A 587 -29.18 -8.75 12.28
CA ALA A 587 -30.56 -9.10 11.93
C ALA A 587 -31.03 -10.35 12.73
N TYR A 588 -30.18 -11.37 12.83
CA TYR A 588 -30.45 -12.52 13.69
C TYR A 588 -30.58 -12.11 15.16
N ALA A 589 -29.63 -11.32 15.68
CA ALA A 589 -29.63 -10.92 17.08
C ALA A 589 -30.92 -10.17 17.44
N ALA A 590 -31.34 -9.21 16.59
CA ALA A 590 -32.58 -8.47 16.76
C ALA A 590 -33.81 -9.38 16.77
N TRP A 591 -33.90 -10.35 15.84
CA TRP A 591 -34.99 -11.33 15.83
C TRP A 591 -35.02 -12.19 17.10
N ALA A 592 -33.85 -12.59 17.60
CA ALA A 592 -33.72 -13.38 18.82
C ALA A 592 -33.96 -12.57 20.11
N GLY A 593 -34.22 -11.25 20.02
CA GLY A 593 -34.33 -10.36 21.18
C GLY A 593 -32.99 -10.10 21.88
N LYS A 594 -31.89 -10.27 21.16
CA LYS A 594 -30.50 -10.17 21.62
C LYS A 594 -29.76 -9.02 20.92
N ARG A 595 -28.48 -8.82 21.25
CA ARG A 595 -27.55 -7.94 20.53
C ARG A 595 -26.18 -8.61 20.40
N LEU A 596 -25.29 -8.07 19.56
CA LEU A 596 -23.89 -8.48 19.56
C LEU A 596 -23.18 -7.96 20.84
N PRO A 597 -22.19 -8.72 21.36
CA PRO A 597 -21.41 -8.26 22.50
C PRO A 597 -20.56 -7.04 22.13
N ARG A 598 -20.39 -6.15 23.10
CA ARG A 598 -19.25 -5.22 23.08
C ARG A 598 -17.97 -6.02 23.25
N GLU A 599 -16.86 -5.48 22.74
CA GLU A 599 -15.58 -6.15 22.85
C GLU A 599 -15.14 -6.37 24.31
N TRP A 600 -15.35 -5.38 25.18
CA TRP A 600 -15.04 -5.51 26.60
C TRP A 600 -15.96 -6.50 27.32
N GLU A 601 -17.21 -6.67 26.88
CA GLU A 601 -18.11 -7.71 27.40
C GLU A 601 -17.61 -9.10 26.99
N TRP A 602 -17.19 -9.24 25.73
CA TRP A 602 -16.60 -10.48 25.23
C TRP A 602 -15.33 -10.83 26.00
N GLN A 603 -14.44 -9.86 26.21
CA GLN A 603 -13.19 -10.08 26.92
C GLN A 603 -13.46 -10.45 28.38
N TYR A 604 -14.32 -9.71 29.07
CA TYR A 604 -14.67 -10.03 30.46
C TYR A 604 -15.30 -11.42 30.58
N ALA A 605 -16.18 -11.81 29.65
CA ALA A 605 -16.75 -13.15 29.61
C ALA A 605 -15.69 -14.25 29.40
N ALA A 606 -14.57 -13.93 28.74
CA ALA A 606 -13.44 -14.83 28.53
C ALA A 606 -12.46 -14.88 29.71
N THR A 607 -12.20 -13.74 30.35
CA THR A 607 -11.14 -13.60 31.36
C THR A 607 -11.65 -13.71 32.78
N GLY A 608 -12.86 -13.22 33.06
CA GLY A 608 -13.21 -12.77 34.41
C GLY A 608 -12.37 -11.56 34.83
N SER A 609 -12.07 -11.44 36.12
CA SER A 609 -11.33 -10.31 36.70
C SER A 609 -9.87 -10.61 37.04
N ASP A 610 -9.32 -11.75 36.61
CA ASP A 610 -7.97 -12.21 36.99
C ASP A 610 -6.90 -12.05 35.89
N GLY A 611 -7.27 -11.46 34.75
CA GLY A 611 -6.33 -11.15 33.66
C GLY A 611 -5.77 -12.38 32.92
N ARG A 612 -6.43 -13.54 33.00
CA ARG A 612 -5.95 -14.76 32.33
C ARG A 612 -5.79 -14.60 30.80
N VAL A 613 -4.73 -15.21 30.28
CA VAL A 613 -4.37 -15.13 28.85
C VAL A 613 -5.35 -15.89 27.96
N TYR A 614 -5.87 -17.02 28.41
CA TYR A 614 -6.85 -17.86 27.72
C TYR A 614 -8.04 -18.13 28.64
N PRO A 615 -9.23 -18.51 28.13
CA PRO A 615 -10.40 -18.78 28.97
C PRO A 615 -10.14 -19.74 30.13
N TRP A 616 -9.30 -20.75 29.90
CA TRP A 616 -8.95 -21.79 30.88
C TRP A 616 -7.71 -21.47 31.75
N GLY A 617 -7.01 -20.36 31.54
CA GLY A 617 -5.81 -20.00 32.31
C GLY A 617 -4.71 -19.36 31.48
N ASN A 618 -3.46 -19.44 31.95
CA ASN A 618 -2.33 -18.73 31.32
C ASN A 618 -1.48 -19.57 30.36
N ASP A 619 -1.57 -20.90 30.47
CA ASP A 619 -0.83 -21.81 29.61
C ASP A 619 -1.66 -22.24 28.41
N TRP A 620 -1.04 -22.23 27.23
CA TRP A 620 -1.69 -22.71 26.01
C TRP A 620 -1.96 -24.22 26.09
N ARG A 621 -3.18 -24.61 25.71
CA ARG A 621 -3.64 -26.01 25.73
C ARG A 621 -4.34 -26.35 24.42
N ALA A 622 -3.61 -26.98 23.52
CA ALA A 622 -4.11 -27.32 22.18
C ALA A 622 -5.26 -28.34 22.19
N ASP A 623 -5.42 -29.11 23.28
CA ASP A 623 -6.49 -30.09 23.47
C ASP A 623 -7.84 -29.44 23.87
N LEU A 624 -7.84 -28.17 24.26
CA LEU A 624 -9.03 -27.44 24.71
C LEU A 624 -9.70 -26.60 23.60
N VAL A 625 -9.18 -26.66 22.38
CA VAL A 625 -9.70 -25.97 21.20
C VAL A 625 -9.82 -26.96 20.03
N PRO A 626 -10.61 -26.63 18.99
CA PRO A 626 -10.58 -27.41 17.76
C PRO A 626 -9.17 -27.54 17.19
N GLN A 627 -8.84 -28.72 16.68
CA GLN A 627 -7.55 -28.94 16.04
C GLN A 627 -7.37 -27.94 14.89
N GLN A 628 -6.27 -27.20 14.93
CA GLN A 628 -5.98 -26.23 13.88
C GLN A 628 -5.76 -26.94 12.53
N ALA A 629 -6.61 -26.66 11.56
CA ALA A 629 -6.48 -27.12 10.19
C ALA A 629 -5.50 -26.22 9.42
N SER A 630 -4.33 -26.77 9.08
CA SER A 630 -3.35 -26.11 8.21
C SER A 630 -3.39 -26.70 6.80
N GLY A 631 -3.96 -25.96 5.87
CA GLY A 631 -4.09 -26.38 4.47
C GLY A 631 -4.63 -25.27 3.58
N ARG A 632 -4.76 -25.57 2.29
CA ARG A 632 -5.27 -24.61 1.28
C ARG A 632 -6.78 -24.46 1.25
N LEU A 633 -7.51 -25.32 1.94
CA LEU A 633 -8.97 -25.33 1.99
C LEU A 633 -9.42 -25.23 3.44
N VAL A 634 -10.55 -24.55 3.65
CA VAL A 634 -11.15 -24.43 4.98
C VAL A 634 -11.79 -25.75 5.38
N ALA A 635 -11.46 -26.25 6.57
CA ALA A 635 -12.12 -27.41 7.16
C ALA A 635 -13.47 -27.01 7.79
N ALA A 636 -14.38 -27.96 7.95
CA ALA A 636 -15.61 -27.73 8.68
C ALA A 636 -15.30 -27.31 10.14
N PRO A 637 -16.02 -26.33 10.70
CA PRO A 637 -15.90 -26.01 12.13
C PRO A 637 -16.21 -27.21 13.03
N ALA A 638 -15.72 -27.19 14.26
CA ALA A 638 -16.16 -28.14 15.28
C ALA A 638 -17.61 -27.85 15.70
N ASP A 639 -18.28 -28.85 16.25
CA ASP A 639 -19.58 -28.63 16.91
C ASP A 639 -19.37 -27.73 18.13
N VAL A 640 -20.33 -26.84 18.41
CA VAL A 640 -20.14 -25.78 19.40
C VAL A 640 -19.95 -26.27 20.84
N ASP A 641 -20.29 -27.53 21.13
CA ASP A 641 -20.20 -28.18 22.43
C ASP A 641 -19.06 -29.23 22.53
N ALA A 642 -18.20 -29.31 21.50
CA ALA A 642 -17.16 -30.33 21.42
C ALA A 642 -15.96 -30.12 22.37
N HIS A 643 -15.79 -28.90 22.91
CA HIS A 643 -14.62 -28.52 23.70
C HIS A 643 -14.98 -27.95 25.09
N PRO A 644 -15.67 -28.71 25.96
CA PRO A 644 -16.13 -28.21 27.26
C PRO A 644 -15.00 -27.80 28.21
N GLY A 645 -13.81 -28.39 28.07
CA GLY A 645 -12.63 -27.99 28.84
C GLY A 645 -12.08 -26.61 28.47
N GLY A 646 -12.47 -26.06 27.31
CA GLY A 646 -12.11 -24.71 26.86
C GLY A 646 -13.00 -23.61 27.43
N ALA A 647 -13.89 -23.93 28.37
CA ALA A 647 -14.81 -22.96 28.96
C ALA A 647 -14.08 -21.86 29.76
N SER A 648 -14.65 -20.65 29.74
CA SER A 648 -14.24 -19.54 30.61
C SER A 648 -14.66 -19.79 32.08
N PRO A 649 -14.22 -18.95 33.04
CA PRO A 649 -14.68 -19.01 34.44
C PRO A 649 -16.20 -19.02 34.62
N PHE A 650 -16.91 -18.41 33.67
CA PHE A 650 -18.36 -18.29 33.70
C PHE A 650 -19.07 -19.39 32.89
N GLY A 651 -18.32 -20.35 32.35
CA GLY A 651 -18.87 -21.47 31.59
C GLY A 651 -19.16 -21.17 30.11
N VAL A 652 -18.65 -20.07 29.56
CA VAL A 652 -18.77 -19.73 28.15
C VAL A 652 -17.77 -20.56 27.34
N GLN A 653 -18.24 -21.29 26.34
CA GLN A 653 -17.42 -22.19 25.52
C GLN A 653 -17.11 -21.57 24.15
N ASP A 654 -16.09 -22.11 23.47
CA ASP A 654 -15.67 -21.70 22.12
C ASP A 654 -15.39 -20.19 21.97
N LEU A 655 -14.82 -19.58 23.01
CA LEU A 655 -14.29 -18.21 22.91
C LEU A 655 -12.95 -18.18 22.16
N VAL A 656 -12.25 -19.31 22.02
CA VAL A 656 -10.96 -19.38 21.32
C VAL A 656 -10.95 -20.53 20.32
N GLY A 657 -10.53 -20.25 19.08
CA GLY A 657 -10.05 -21.27 18.14
C GLY A 657 -11.08 -22.02 17.28
N ASN A 658 -12.38 -21.76 17.36
CA ASN A 658 -13.37 -22.38 16.45
C ASN A 658 -13.64 -21.48 15.23
N VAL A 659 -14.32 -20.35 15.47
CA VAL A 659 -14.61 -19.30 14.49
C VAL A 659 -14.35 -17.93 15.10
N TRP A 660 -13.93 -16.98 14.25
CA TRP A 660 -13.92 -15.56 14.59
C TRP A 660 -15.31 -15.08 14.95
N GLN A 661 -15.40 -14.11 15.86
CA GLN A 661 -16.67 -13.61 16.37
C GLN A 661 -16.79 -12.11 16.20
N TRP A 662 -17.87 -11.68 15.53
CA TRP A 662 -18.26 -10.27 15.41
C TRP A 662 -18.49 -9.61 16.78
N THR A 663 -17.89 -8.43 17.00
CA THR A 663 -18.18 -7.56 18.17
C THR A 663 -18.56 -6.14 17.73
N ASP A 664 -17.69 -5.17 17.96
CA ASP A 664 -17.90 -3.76 17.74
C ASP A 664 -17.54 -3.34 16.31
N GLU A 665 -18.26 -2.34 15.82
CA GLU A 665 -17.99 -1.67 14.55
C GLU A 665 -17.52 -0.25 14.80
N TYR A 666 -16.48 0.15 14.08
CA TYR A 666 -15.95 1.50 14.09
C TYR A 666 -15.94 2.06 12.68
N SER A 667 -15.97 3.39 12.59
CA SER A 667 -15.80 4.07 11.32
C SER A 667 -15.15 5.43 11.47
N ASP A 668 -14.44 5.84 10.43
CA ASP A 668 -13.97 7.20 10.20
C ASP A 668 -14.42 7.66 8.81
N GLU A 669 -13.92 8.80 8.33
CA GLU A 669 -14.28 9.37 7.03
C GLU A 669 -13.93 8.44 5.85
N HIS A 670 -12.86 7.65 5.96
CA HIS A 670 -12.31 6.82 4.89
C HIS A 670 -12.54 5.33 5.10
N THR A 671 -12.59 4.83 6.33
CA THR A 671 -12.59 3.40 6.63
C THR A 671 -13.77 3.03 7.52
N ARG A 672 -14.31 1.84 7.30
CA ARG A 672 -15.23 1.15 8.20
C ARG A 672 -14.60 -0.19 8.55
N PHE A 673 -14.64 -0.60 9.81
CA PHE A 673 -14.08 -1.88 10.24
C PHE A 673 -14.85 -2.44 11.44
N ALA A 674 -14.70 -3.74 11.65
CA ALA A 674 -15.17 -4.39 12.85
C ALA A 674 -14.03 -5.08 13.58
N ILE A 675 -14.20 -5.17 14.90
CA ILE A 675 -13.30 -5.93 15.75
C ILE A 675 -13.77 -7.38 15.82
N LEU A 676 -12.81 -8.29 15.63
CA LEU A 676 -13.01 -9.73 15.66
C LEU A 676 -12.24 -10.35 16.83
N ARG A 677 -12.87 -11.32 17.48
CA ARG A 677 -12.33 -12.01 18.68
C ARG A 677 -12.20 -13.50 18.49
N GLY A 678 -11.29 -14.12 19.26
CA GLY A 678 -11.19 -15.56 19.49
C GLY A 678 -10.36 -16.36 18.49
N GLY A 679 -10.18 -15.87 17.26
CA GLY A 679 -9.51 -16.63 16.22
C GLY A 679 -10.35 -17.81 15.69
N SER A 680 -9.80 -18.53 14.72
CA SER A 680 -10.44 -19.66 14.04
C SER A 680 -9.57 -20.91 14.04
N SER A 681 -10.16 -22.06 13.76
CA SER A 681 -9.43 -23.32 13.61
C SER A 681 -8.65 -23.40 12.30
N TYR A 682 -8.98 -22.56 11.31
CA TYR A 682 -8.30 -22.52 10.03
C TYR A 682 -7.06 -21.63 10.07
N ARG A 683 -5.94 -22.12 9.53
CA ARG A 683 -4.75 -21.33 9.23
C ARG A 683 -4.24 -21.68 7.83
N PRO A 684 -4.22 -20.74 6.88
CA PRO A 684 -3.63 -20.96 5.56
C PRO A 684 -2.20 -21.52 5.65
N GLN A 685 -1.86 -22.46 4.77
CA GLN A 685 -0.56 -23.12 4.79
C GLN A 685 0.58 -22.12 4.54
N GLY A 686 1.63 -22.14 5.37
CA GLY A 686 2.82 -21.28 5.18
C GLY A 686 2.57 -19.78 5.40
N ALA A 687 1.40 -19.43 5.93
CA ALA A 687 0.84 -18.08 5.85
C ALA A 687 0.25 -17.64 7.19
N MET A 688 1.04 -17.79 8.26
CA MET A 688 0.63 -17.44 9.63
C MET A 688 0.30 -15.95 9.83
N TRP A 689 0.68 -15.13 8.86
CA TRP A 689 0.56 -13.69 8.92
C TRP A 689 -0.70 -13.17 8.21
N TYR A 690 -1.28 -13.83 7.19
CA TYR A 690 -2.36 -13.27 6.36
C TYR A 690 -3.48 -12.52 7.14
N PHE A 691 -4.17 -13.23 8.03
CA PHE A 691 -5.02 -12.66 9.08
C PHE A 691 -4.64 -13.37 10.40
N PRO A 692 -3.79 -12.76 11.25
CA PRO A 692 -3.19 -13.46 12.39
C PRO A 692 -4.22 -13.92 13.43
N GLN A 693 -3.98 -15.08 14.04
CA GLN A 693 -4.87 -15.65 15.05
C GLN A 693 -4.87 -14.86 16.37
N ALA A 694 -6.05 -14.50 16.87
CA ALA A 694 -6.26 -13.86 18.17
C ALA A 694 -6.66 -14.87 19.25
N TYR A 695 -5.79 -15.86 19.52
CA TYR A 695 -6.08 -16.87 20.53
C TYR A 695 -5.97 -16.35 21.97
N ARG A 696 -5.23 -15.27 22.20
CA ARG A 696 -5.15 -14.67 23.54
C ARG A 696 -6.33 -13.73 23.77
N ASN A 697 -6.82 -13.71 25.00
CA ASN A 697 -7.89 -12.83 25.44
C ASN A 697 -7.51 -11.34 25.38
N ASP A 698 -6.24 -10.99 25.30
CA ASP A 698 -5.76 -9.60 25.19
C ASP A 698 -5.46 -9.19 23.74
N GLN A 699 -5.94 -9.95 22.74
CA GLN A 699 -5.70 -9.69 21.31
C GLN A 699 -6.98 -9.55 20.51
N HIS A 700 -6.96 -8.70 19.49
CA HIS A 700 -8.03 -8.59 18.50
C HIS A 700 -7.53 -8.64 17.06
N GLY A 701 -8.42 -9.09 16.17
CA GLY A 701 -8.32 -8.87 14.73
C GLY A 701 -9.15 -7.65 14.32
N LYS A 702 -8.64 -6.86 13.38
CA LYS A 702 -9.34 -5.73 12.76
C LYS A 702 -9.73 -6.13 11.34
N LEU A 703 -11.02 -6.34 11.08
CA LEU A 703 -11.53 -6.67 9.76
C LEU A 703 -12.03 -5.41 9.06
N LEU A 704 -11.42 -5.04 7.94
CA LEU A 704 -11.87 -3.91 7.12
C LEU A 704 -13.15 -4.30 6.38
N LEU A 705 -14.16 -3.44 6.43
CA LEU A 705 -15.49 -3.69 5.87
C LEU A 705 -15.69 -2.88 4.60
N MET A 706 -16.21 -3.53 3.56
CA MET A 706 -16.58 -2.87 2.29
C MET A 706 -18.06 -3.10 1.98
N ALA A 707 -18.43 -4.37 1.86
CA ALA A 707 -19.79 -4.80 1.54
C ALA A 707 -20.01 -6.24 2.03
N PRO A 708 -21.25 -6.60 2.42
CA PRO A 708 -21.56 -7.93 2.95
C PRO A 708 -21.05 -9.09 2.08
N GLY A 709 -21.13 -8.95 0.75
CA GLY A 709 -20.68 -9.96 -0.19
C GLY A 709 -19.20 -10.32 -0.08
N ARG A 710 -18.36 -9.33 0.23
CA ARG A 710 -16.92 -9.51 0.41
C ARG A 710 -16.58 -9.91 1.85
N ASP A 711 -17.22 -9.25 2.81
CA ASP A 711 -16.89 -9.30 4.25
C ASP A 711 -17.24 -10.64 4.90
N ARG A 712 -18.19 -11.39 4.33
CA ARG A 712 -18.51 -12.77 4.75
C ARG A 712 -17.31 -13.70 4.52
N ALA A 713 -17.02 -14.55 5.49
CA ALA A 713 -15.95 -15.55 5.39
C ALA A 713 -16.33 -16.89 6.03
N ALA A 714 -15.66 -17.96 5.62
CA ALA A 714 -15.90 -19.33 6.08
C ALA A 714 -15.59 -19.56 7.56
N THR A 715 -14.72 -18.74 8.15
CA THR A 715 -14.27 -18.86 9.54
C THR A 715 -14.89 -17.82 10.47
N LEU A 716 -15.84 -17.02 9.96
CA LEU A 716 -16.39 -15.88 10.66
C LEU A 716 -17.86 -16.12 11.01
N GLY A 717 -18.14 -16.13 12.31
CA GLY A 717 -19.47 -16.29 12.89
C GLY A 717 -19.69 -15.26 14.01
N PHE A 718 -20.56 -15.59 14.96
CA PHE A 718 -20.88 -14.69 16.07
C PHE A 718 -21.55 -15.40 17.23
N ARG A 719 -21.67 -14.67 18.34
CA ARG A 719 -22.52 -14.98 19.49
C ARG A 719 -23.26 -13.73 19.92
N CYS A 720 -24.31 -13.88 20.73
CA CYS A 720 -25.10 -12.75 21.18
C CYS A 720 -25.07 -12.59 22.71
N VAL A 721 -25.52 -11.43 23.17
CA VAL A 721 -25.76 -11.09 24.58
C VAL A 721 -27.16 -10.49 24.77
N THR A 722 -27.63 -10.52 26.01
CA THR A 722 -28.80 -9.76 26.48
C THR A 722 -28.45 -9.00 27.74
N ASP A 723 -28.99 -7.79 27.86
CA ASP A 723 -28.85 -6.94 29.04
C ASP A 723 -29.68 -7.49 30.21
N ALA A 724 -29.11 -7.42 31.41
CA ALA A 724 -29.78 -7.87 32.65
C ALA A 724 -30.30 -6.67 33.47
N GLU A 725 -31.32 -6.93 34.29
CA GLU A 725 -31.86 -5.97 35.28
C GLU A 725 -30.82 -5.49 36.31
#